data_AF-A0A3L7SW99-F1
#
_entry.id   AF-A0A3L7SW99-F1
#
_cell.length_a   1.000
_cell.length_b   1.000
_cell.length_c   1.000
_cell.angle_alpha   90.00
_cell.angle_beta   90.00
_cell.angle_gamma   90.00
#
_symmetry.space_group_name_H-M   'P 1'
#
loop_
_entity.id
_entity.type
_entity.pdbx_description
1 polymer ?
#
loop_
_entity_poly.entity_id
_entity_poly.type
_entity_poly.pdbx_seq_one_letter_code
_entity_poly.pdbx_strand_id
1 'polypeptide(L)'
;MNWKTTLVLGFFVGVLAMFWLDRRPAQEQSLDKTDLAPLENIRATHLRKIEIVKGNQIVKLERSSENEAWSLPGKWPTRTSEVNKIVDLLLGIRSRFTPIKEKVLNNPELIIKLAWQKPNSQTLENITLEFEADSATDSENKFSLPTFLRIPEKNLVLRLGPGLVASLDHPADFFQQRRLFQGERLVATSKEGSLSSSQKNEKLLAKSVSVNFDIEGKQTSFNLVNNADDWQLANPVGKDNLDPKARDAFLGAIPDLWAEKFVTQDLAKAGLAKPERTLLVTRNDGSTITLLIGNVSSTKTSKKIRPPVPGTPPGMPPQEETIIQEMRFAKILDNDQIFEINGDGLKNIFVSVDQIRDPMLARINAADAIKCEIQQGSTSLSLVKKEGRWKIESPVQADADPEKVNELLTKLSTLEARGADIIDNPKLADFALEKPENKITITLEEETKPLAKDKVPEKKTRSVTYFLGKKDAKAKKLYVAVDGFPRVNFVEEVVATLAARPAMAYRGKRILDLATTDINAINIKTKSSDISFSKAPEGKWVILNPKGVEIDDPKVSQLANSLSTFEVAEFLEELPTKEDLVSKYGLDKPIVTLEIGLADAKKPLKKMIIGKPLAPKPGFFARLNTEGPVFVIGNDLVASLQKETLSYLPQDFWKLLSNEITTVKINRPAGEFSLERGEAGWKISAPFTATPFAEKMEELAKEFVSPKADSFVALDSKEDAKFGFDKPFLQLTVTDKDKKEKTLLLGKIVSEEAGTRYARLKDKAPIAIVNSAFVKAVDVDALDLLDPLVMKQDPSKIKSFKIESSTNNINIIREGETWKVNEPKAGAFNAEPEAVFSLQSLWFNLRADGFSAYGPKAEVATFGLDKPSTKIDIKLSNEMGKEESKTLEIGTEVKGKSGSKYARFKGEPAVFNLPAATILILERTYLAYVPREILKLKSDDVESMTRTGIPGELEINRKNEVWSLSKPKVEIADDRTLND
;
A
#
# COMPACT_ATOMS: atom_id res chain seq x y z
N MET A 1 -4.40 -4.45 -80.87
CA MET A 1 -4.94 -3.08 -80.98
C MET A 1 -3.94 -2.14 -80.32
N ASN A 2 -3.42 -1.07 -80.89
CA ASN A 2 -3.62 -0.39 -82.17
C ASN A 2 -2.30 0.39 -82.40
N TRP A 3 -1.48 0.01 -83.39
CA TRP A 3 -0.08 0.44 -83.53
C TRP A 3 0.12 1.93 -83.87
N LYS A 4 -0.96 2.69 -84.01
CA LYS A 4 -0.95 4.05 -84.59
C LYS A 4 -1.05 5.19 -83.58
N THR A 5 -1.22 4.93 -82.28
CA THR A 5 -1.39 6.02 -81.28
C THR A 5 -0.23 6.18 -80.29
N THR A 6 0.72 5.23 -80.22
CA THR A 6 1.95 5.35 -79.40
C THR A 6 3.09 6.05 -80.16
N LEU A 7 2.93 6.29 -81.47
CA LEU A 7 3.95 6.88 -82.34
C LEU A 7 4.04 8.42 -82.28
N VAL A 8 3.07 9.11 -81.68
CA VAL A 8 3.03 10.59 -81.68
C VAL A 8 3.71 11.20 -80.44
N LEU A 9 3.87 10.46 -79.33
CA LEU A 9 4.64 10.95 -78.17
C LEU A 9 6.16 10.73 -78.32
N GLY A 10 6.59 9.83 -79.22
CA GLY A 10 8.00 9.65 -79.58
C GLY A 10 8.55 10.73 -80.51
N PHE A 11 7.69 11.48 -81.21
CA PHE A 11 8.12 12.44 -82.22
C PHE A 11 8.57 13.80 -81.64
N PHE A 12 8.10 14.18 -80.44
CA PHE A 12 8.49 15.45 -79.81
C PHE A 12 9.76 15.39 -78.96
N VAL A 13 10.22 14.20 -78.55
CA VAL A 13 11.54 14.02 -77.90
C VAL A 13 12.66 13.80 -78.95
N GLY A 14 12.32 13.33 -80.15
CA GLY A 14 13.26 13.14 -81.26
C GLY A 14 13.77 14.43 -81.92
N VAL A 15 13.02 15.54 -81.85
CA VAL A 15 13.39 16.79 -82.55
C VAL A 15 14.32 17.69 -81.72
N LEU A 16 14.35 17.57 -80.39
CA LEU A 16 15.39 18.20 -79.55
C LEU A 16 16.71 17.41 -79.54
N ALA A 17 16.67 16.11 -79.85
CA ALA A 17 17.87 15.27 -79.97
C ALA A 17 18.65 15.51 -81.29
N MET A 18 18.02 16.02 -82.36
CA MET A 18 18.70 16.28 -83.64
C MET A 18 19.39 17.65 -83.74
N PHE A 19 19.06 18.64 -82.90
CA PHE A 19 19.72 19.96 -82.94
C PHE A 19 21.01 20.05 -82.10
N TRP A 20 21.40 18.97 -81.41
CA TRP A 20 22.69 18.84 -80.72
C TRP A 20 23.69 17.91 -81.45
N LEU A 21 23.30 17.37 -82.62
CA LEU A 21 24.09 16.40 -83.39
C LEU A 21 24.92 17.00 -84.54
N ASP A 22 24.96 18.32 -84.72
CA ASP A 22 25.70 18.96 -85.83
C ASP A 22 26.70 20.04 -85.41
N ARG A 23 27.50 19.74 -84.37
CA ARG A 23 28.79 20.39 -84.15
C ARG A 23 29.86 19.36 -83.82
N ARG A 24 30.61 18.95 -84.84
CA ARG A 24 31.98 18.45 -84.66
C ARG A 24 32.93 19.64 -84.65
N PRO A 25 33.59 19.96 -83.53
CA PRO A 25 35.00 20.32 -83.55
C PRO A 25 35.84 19.02 -83.49
N ALA A 26 36.99 19.11 -84.13
CA ALA A 26 38.05 18.13 -84.33
C ALA A 26 38.04 16.87 -83.44
N GLN A 27 38.23 15.75 -84.13
CA GLN A 27 38.77 14.50 -83.61
C GLN A 27 40.08 14.79 -82.83
N GLU A 28 39.99 14.98 -81.52
CA GLU A 28 41.14 14.84 -80.63
C GLU A 28 41.50 13.36 -80.63
N GLN A 29 42.68 13.07 -81.20
CA GLN A 29 43.32 11.77 -81.11
C GLN A 29 43.30 11.31 -79.65
N SER A 30 42.67 10.17 -79.42
CA SER A 30 42.74 9.44 -78.16
C SER A 30 44.20 9.21 -77.82
N LEU A 31 44.65 9.87 -76.75
CA LEU A 31 45.86 9.52 -76.02
C LEU A 31 45.79 8.05 -75.58
N ASP A 32 46.90 7.35 -75.78
CA ASP A 32 47.06 5.94 -75.46
C ASP A 32 46.74 5.70 -73.97
N LYS A 33 45.94 4.68 -73.70
CA LYS A 33 45.34 4.37 -72.39
C LYS A 33 46.35 3.78 -71.37
N THR A 34 47.65 3.95 -71.58
CA THR A 34 48.69 3.04 -71.06
C THR A 34 49.78 3.65 -70.19
N ASP A 35 49.84 4.98 -70.03
CA ASP A 35 50.97 5.62 -69.34
C ASP A 35 50.83 5.71 -67.80
N LEU A 36 49.59 5.65 -67.27
CA LEU A 36 49.28 5.59 -65.83
C LEU A 36 48.92 4.17 -65.33
N ALA A 37 49.01 3.16 -66.19
CA ALA A 37 48.66 1.77 -65.88
C ALA A 37 49.27 1.21 -64.56
N PRO A 38 50.50 1.57 -64.14
CA PRO A 38 51.04 1.15 -62.85
C PRO A 38 50.20 1.60 -61.65
N LEU A 39 49.60 2.80 -61.69
CA LEU A 39 48.75 3.34 -60.63
C LEU A 39 47.31 2.82 -60.72
N GLU A 40 46.81 2.57 -61.93
CA GLU A 40 45.45 2.01 -62.14
C GLU A 40 45.29 0.59 -61.57
N ASN A 41 46.39 -0.16 -61.46
CA ASN A 41 46.42 -1.50 -60.88
C ASN A 41 46.49 -1.51 -59.34
N ILE A 42 46.75 -0.35 -58.71
CA ILE A 42 46.80 -0.24 -57.25
C ILE A 42 45.39 0.05 -56.73
N ARG A 43 44.86 -0.86 -55.92
CA ARG A 43 43.60 -0.64 -55.19
C ARG A 43 43.90 -0.17 -53.78
N ALA A 44 43.03 0.70 -53.25
CA ALA A 44 43.15 1.20 -51.88
C ALA A 44 43.28 0.06 -50.86
N THR A 45 42.57 -1.05 -51.03
CA THR A 45 42.60 -2.25 -50.16
C THR A 45 43.94 -2.99 -50.13
N HIS A 46 44.74 -2.85 -51.19
CA HIS A 46 46.03 -3.52 -51.35
C HIS A 46 47.22 -2.67 -50.92
N LEU A 47 47.02 -1.36 -50.72
CA LEU A 47 48.06 -0.45 -50.28
C LEU A 47 48.48 -0.77 -48.84
N ARG A 48 49.78 -0.79 -48.55
CA ARG A 48 50.35 -1.14 -47.23
C ARG A 48 51.23 -0.05 -46.65
N LYS A 49 51.90 0.73 -47.51
CA LYS A 49 52.77 1.83 -47.07
C LYS A 49 52.64 3.04 -47.98
N ILE A 50 52.62 4.21 -47.37
CA ILE A 50 52.75 5.52 -48.02
C ILE A 50 53.87 6.25 -47.30
N GLU A 51 54.92 6.63 -48.02
CA GLU A 51 56.01 7.43 -47.49
C GLU A 51 56.10 8.74 -48.27
N ILE A 52 55.78 9.86 -47.61
CA ILE A 52 55.80 11.21 -48.17
C ILE A 52 57.07 11.88 -47.69
N VAL A 53 57.94 12.29 -48.62
CA VAL A 53 59.25 12.89 -48.36
C VAL A 53 59.29 14.30 -48.94
N LYS A 54 59.62 15.27 -48.09
CA LYS A 54 59.82 16.68 -48.45
C LYS A 54 61.03 17.24 -47.73
N GLY A 55 62.14 17.47 -48.43
CA GLY A 55 63.42 17.84 -47.82
C GLY A 55 63.81 16.84 -46.73
N ASN A 56 63.95 17.30 -45.48
CA ASN A 56 64.25 16.46 -44.31
C ASN A 56 63.00 15.88 -43.61
N GLN A 57 61.78 16.24 -44.02
CA GLN A 57 60.54 15.74 -43.44
C GLN A 57 60.13 14.44 -44.12
N ILE A 58 59.85 13.41 -43.31
CA ILE A 58 59.40 12.10 -43.78
C ILE A 58 58.15 11.71 -42.99
N VAL A 59 57.03 11.52 -43.68
CA VAL A 59 55.80 10.97 -43.11
C VAL A 59 55.62 9.54 -43.62
N LYS A 60 55.53 8.57 -42.71
CA LYS A 60 55.30 7.17 -43.03
C LYS A 60 53.93 6.75 -42.51
N LEU A 61 53.08 6.25 -43.38
CA LEU A 61 51.80 5.64 -43.03
C LEU A 61 51.89 4.17 -43.40
N GLU A 62 51.59 3.28 -42.45
CA GLU A 62 51.78 1.84 -42.58
C GLU A 62 50.57 1.08 -42.02
N ARG A 63 50.23 -0.04 -42.67
CA ARG A 63 49.30 -1.06 -42.16
C ARG A 63 49.71 -2.44 -42.68
N SER A 64 49.52 -3.48 -41.87
CA SER A 64 50.03 -4.83 -42.17
C SER A 64 49.05 -5.65 -42.99
N SER A 65 47.75 -5.33 -42.91
CA SER A 65 46.69 -6.03 -43.64
C SER A 65 45.63 -5.05 -44.15
N GLU A 66 44.72 -5.54 -45.00
CA GLU A 66 43.59 -4.76 -45.51
C GLU A 66 42.65 -4.29 -44.40
N ASN A 67 42.43 -5.13 -43.39
CA ASN A 67 41.49 -4.89 -42.29
C ASN A 67 42.10 -4.09 -41.13
N GLU A 68 43.42 -3.86 -41.13
CA GLU A 68 44.09 -3.08 -40.10
C GLU A 68 44.04 -1.58 -40.44
N ALA A 69 43.74 -0.75 -39.45
CA ALA A 69 43.78 0.70 -39.60
C ALA A 69 45.20 1.22 -39.91
N TRP A 70 45.28 2.32 -40.66
CA TRP A 70 46.54 3.03 -40.91
C TRP A 70 47.15 3.55 -39.61
N SER A 71 48.47 3.38 -39.49
CA SER A 71 49.26 3.85 -38.35
C SER A 71 50.49 4.64 -38.80
N LEU A 72 50.92 5.57 -37.95
CA LEU A 72 52.25 6.19 -38.01
C LEU A 72 53.27 5.22 -37.38
N PRO A 73 54.59 5.43 -37.57
CA PRO A 73 55.63 4.55 -37.03
C PRO A 73 55.46 4.29 -35.54
N GLY A 74 55.76 3.05 -35.11
CA GLY A 74 55.49 2.60 -33.75
C GLY A 74 53.99 2.47 -33.43
N LYS A 75 53.18 2.08 -34.43
CA LYS A 75 51.72 1.81 -34.31
C LYS A 75 50.89 2.98 -33.78
N TRP A 76 51.33 4.22 -33.99
CA TRP A 76 50.58 5.38 -33.51
C TRP A 76 49.30 5.59 -34.34
N PRO A 77 48.11 5.76 -33.73
CA PRO A 77 46.86 5.86 -34.46
C PRO A 77 46.79 7.11 -35.35
N THR A 78 46.26 6.95 -36.55
CA THR A 78 46.08 8.05 -37.51
C THR A 78 44.66 8.60 -37.51
N ARG A 79 44.50 9.84 -37.95
CA ARG A 79 43.20 10.42 -38.32
C ARG A 79 42.75 9.78 -39.63
N THR A 80 41.96 8.73 -39.53
CA THR A 80 41.56 7.89 -40.66
C THR A 80 40.95 8.69 -41.82
N SER A 81 40.16 9.74 -41.52
CA SER A 81 39.59 10.62 -42.56
C SER A 81 40.66 11.32 -43.39
N GLU A 82 41.73 11.79 -42.75
CA GLU A 82 42.80 12.52 -43.42
C GLU A 82 43.70 11.58 -44.23
N VAL A 83 43.97 10.38 -43.71
CA VAL A 83 44.71 9.35 -44.45
C VAL A 83 43.93 8.89 -45.68
N ASN A 84 42.62 8.63 -45.53
CA ASN A 84 41.78 8.20 -46.65
C ASN A 84 41.70 9.26 -47.75
N LYS A 85 41.60 10.56 -47.41
CA LYS A 85 41.65 11.64 -48.41
C LYS A 85 42.93 11.58 -49.25
N ILE A 86 44.08 11.30 -48.63
CA ILE A 86 45.34 11.19 -49.37
C ILE A 86 45.40 9.92 -50.22
N VAL A 87 44.93 8.79 -49.70
CA VAL A 87 44.81 7.55 -50.48
C VAL A 87 43.94 7.79 -51.72
N ASP A 88 42.79 8.43 -51.55
CA ASP A 88 41.86 8.76 -52.64
C ASP A 88 42.48 9.73 -53.64
N LEU A 89 43.19 10.76 -53.17
CA LEU A 89 43.92 11.71 -54.02
C LEU A 89 45.00 11.01 -54.86
N LEU A 90 45.79 10.12 -54.25
CA LEU A 90 46.88 9.41 -54.91
C LEU A 90 46.40 8.40 -55.95
N LEU A 91 45.34 7.64 -55.64
CA LEU A 91 44.77 6.64 -56.55
C LEU A 91 43.83 7.27 -57.60
N GLY A 92 43.33 8.47 -57.31
CA GLY A 92 42.50 9.28 -58.19
C GLY A 92 43.28 10.14 -59.20
N ILE A 93 44.62 10.10 -59.18
CA ILE A 93 45.44 10.88 -60.12
C ILE A 93 45.08 10.52 -61.56
N ARG A 94 44.70 11.53 -62.34
CA ARG A 94 44.45 11.43 -63.78
C ARG A 94 45.10 12.62 -64.47
N SER A 95 45.61 12.41 -65.68
CA SER A 95 46.06 13.48 -66.55
C SER A 95 45.20 13.51 -67.80
N ARG A 96 44.80 14.71 -68.21
CA ARG A 96 44.19 14.98 -69.52
C ARG A 96 45.21 15.52 -70.54
N PHE A 97 46.46 15.64 -70.13
CA PHE A 97 47.52 16.26 -70.91
C PHE A 97 48.44 15.17 -71.46
N THR A 98 48.99 15.43 -72.64
CA THR A 98 49.97 14.54 -73.28
C THR A 98 51.23 14.44 -72.41
N PRO A 99 51.80 13.24 -72.21
CA PRO A 99 53.04 13.11 -71.46
C PRO A 99 54.21 13.87 -72.07
N ILE A 100 55.04 14.46 -71.22
CA ILE A 100 56.21 15.25 -71.58
C ILE A 100 57.44 14.35 -71.42
N LYS A 101 58.04 13.90 -72.53
CA LYS A 101 59.16 12.95 -72.53
C LYS A 101 60.54 13.58 -72.26
N GLU A 102 60.68 14.90 -72.41
CA GLU A 102 61.97 15.61 -72.33
C GLU A 102 62.15 16.47 -71.07
N LYS A 103 61.12 16.60 -70.22
CA LYS A 103 61.21 17.36 -68.96
C LYS A 103 61.80 16.48 -67.86
N VAL A 104 62.89 16.91 -67.24
CA VAL A 104 63.48 16.27 -66.05
C VAL A 104 63.13 17.13 -64.83
N LEU A 105 62.45 16.55 -63.85
CA LEU A 105 62.27 17.19 -62.54
C LEU A 105 63.60 17.01 -61.79
N ASN A 106 64.46 18.04 -61.80
CA ASN A 106 65.80 17.96 -61.20
C ASN A 106 65.78 18.10 -59.67
N ASN A 107 64.71 18.66 -59.11
CA ASN A 107 64.54 18.83 -57.67
C ASN A 107 63.07 18.74 -57.27
N PRO A 108 62.49 17.52 -57.19
CA PRO A 108 61.07 17.35 -56.87
C PRO A 108 60.75 17.92 -55.49
N GLU A 109 59.67 18.70 -55.39
CA GLU A 109 59.21 19.30 -54.14
C GLU A 109 58.67 18.24 -53.15
N LEU A 110 58.10 17.16 -53.69
CA LEU A 110 57.52 16.08 -52.90
C LEU A 110 57.80 14.73 -53.56
N ILE A 111 58.36 13.77 -52.81
CA ILE A 111 58.57 12.40 -53.27
C ILE A 111 57.64 11.48 -52.46
N ILE A 112 56.75 10.76 -53.13
CA ILE A 112 55.83 9.81 -52.51
C ILE A 112 56.18 8.40 -52.96
N LYS A 113 56.51 7.53 -51.99
CA LYS A 113 56.74 6.11 -52.23
C LYS A 113 55.53 5.32 -51.76
N LEU A 114 54.98 4.50 -52.63
CA LEU A 114 53.85 3.63 -52.33
C LEU A 114 54.32 2.19 -52.33
N ALA A 115 53.93 1.42 -51.33
CA ALA A 115 54.08 -0.04 -51.33
C ALA A 115 52.72 -0.72 -51.26
N TRP A 116 52.47 -1.67 -52.15
CA TRP A 116 51.21 -2.42 -52.20
C TRP A 116 51.44 -3.91 -52.44
N GLN A 117 50.46 -4.70 -52.06
CA GLN A 117 50.49 -6.16 -52.16
C GLN A 117 49.57 -6.62 -53.28
N LYS A 118 50.08 -7.37 -54.27
CA LYS A 118 49.22 -7.96 -55.31
C LYS A 118 48.30 -9.04 -54.73
N PRO A 119 47.10 -9.23 -55.30
CA PRO A 119 46.27 -10.39 -54.97
C PRO A 119 47.08 -11.68 -55.09
N ASN A 120 47.05 -12.52 -54.04
CA ASN A 120 47.74 -13.82 -53.95
C ASN A 120 49.28 -13.79 -53.90
N SER A 121 49.93 -12.64 -53.62
CA SER A 121 51.38 -12.57 -53.39
C SER A 121 51.71 -12.08 -51.97
N GLN A 122 52.81 -12.56 -51.37
CA GLN A 122 53.34 -12.07 -50.09
C GLN A 122 54.37 -10.95 -50.25
N THR A 123 54.84 -10.67 -51.47
CA THR A 123 55.85 -9.63 -51.72
C THR A 123 55.21 -8.28 -51.98
N LEU A 124 55.75 -7.21 -51.38
CA LEU A 124 55.35 -5.83 -51.66
C LEU A 124 56.02 -5.32 -52.94
N GLU A 125 55.23 -4.74 -53.83
CA GLU A 125 55.71 -3.94 -54.95
C GLU A 125 55.77 -2.47 -54.55
N ASN A 126 56.73 -1.73 -55.11
CA ASN A 126 56.96 -0.32 -54.79
C ASN A 126 56.91 0.53 -56.06
N ILE A 127 56.42 1.76 -55.93
CA ILE A 127 56.46 2.78 -56.99
C ILE A 127 56.82 4.12 -56.35
N THR A 128 57.68 4.88 -57.03
CA THR A 128 58.05 6.23 -56.62
C THR A 128 57.34 7.26 -57.50
N LEU A 129 56.75 8.26 -56.86
CA LEU A 129 56.06 9.37 -57.50
C LEU A 129 56.75 10.67 -57.09
N GLU A 130 57.28 11.40 -58.05
CA GLU A 130 57.98 12.67 -57.82
C GLU A 130 57.10 13.82 -58.29
N PHE A 131 56.71 14.72 -57.39
CA PHE A 131 55.85 15.84 -57.69
C PHE A 131 56.59 17.17 -57.60
N GLU A 132 56.23 18.09 -58.49
CA GLU A 132 56.75 19.47 -58.51
C GLU A 132 55.62 20.43 -58.90
N ALA A 133 55.45 21.53 -58.16
CA ALA A 133 54.56 22.62 -58.56
C ALA A 133 55.31 23.57 -59.50
N ASP A 134 54.62 24.10 -60.51
CA ASP A 134 55.22 25.06 -61.44
C ASP A 134 55.64 26.35 -60.71
N SER A 135 56.92 26.70 -60.72
CA SER A 135 57.44 27.87 -60.01
C SER A 135 57.44 29.11 -60.93
N ALA A 136 56.30 29.78 -61.06
CA ALA A 136 56.24 31.15 -61.58
C ALA A 136 56.03 32.14 -60.41
N THR A 137 57.13 32.54 -59.75
CA THR A 137 57.24 33.63 -58.74
C THR A 137 56.65 33.39 -57.34
N ASP A 138 57.36 33.88 -56.31
CA ASP A 138 57.18 33.63 -54.87
C ASP A 138 55.87 34.17 -54.22
N SER A 139 54.88 34.63 -54.99
CA SER A 139 53.68 35.29 -54.43
C SER A 139 52.31 34.71 -54.83
N GLU A 140 52.23 33.56 -55.51
CA GLU A 140 50.94 32.94 -55.85
C GLU A 140 50.52 31.79 -54.91
N ASN A 141 49.21 31.65 -54.70
CA ASN A 141 48.60 30.57 -53.93
C ASN A 141 48.94 29.19 -54.55
N LYS A 142 49.68 28.34 -53.82
CA LYS A 142 50.10 27.00 -54.28
C LYS A 142 48.96 26.08 -54.71
N PHE A 143 47.73 26.32 -54.24
CA PHE A 143 46.54 25.56 -54.68
C PHE A 143 46.14 25.85 -56.13
N SER A 144 46.63 26.95 -56.74
CA SER A 144 46.33 27.35 -58.11
C SER A 144 47.41 26.95 -59.12
N LEU A 145 48.58 26.51 -58.65
CA LEU A 145 49.72 26.20 -59.51
C LEU A 145 49.57 24.84 -60.19
N PRO A 146 49.84 24.72 -61.50
CA PRO A 146 49.93 23.43 -62.18
C PRO A 146 50.90 22.50 -61.47
N THR A 147 50.52 21.24 -61.29
CA THR A 147 51.38 20.20 -60.70
C THR A 147 51.94 19.31 -61.80
N PHE A 148 53.20 18.93 -61.70
CA PHE A 148 53.83 17.91 -62.53
C PHE A 148 54.12 16.66 -61.69
N LEU A 149 53.92 15.49 -62.28
CA LEU A 149 54.25 14.19 -61.69
C LEU A 149 55.24 13.47 -62.60
N ARG A 150 56.37 13.03 -62.05
CA ARG A 150 57.30 12.11 -62.68
C ARG A 150 57.17 10.72 -62.07
N ILE A 151 57.15 9.70 -62.93
CA ILE A 151 57.27 8.29 -62.54
C ILE A 151 58.65 7.82 -63.01
N PRO A 152 59.67 7.78 -62.14
CA PRO A 152 61.06 7.49 -62.52
C PRO A 152 61.21 6.17 -63.28
N GLU A 153 60.46 5.14 -62.88
CA GLU A 153 60.51 3.79 -63.46
C GLU A 153 59.99 3.73 -64.91
N LYS A 154 59.28 4.77 -65.36
CA LYS A 154 58.78 4.92 -66.73
C LYS A 154 59.45 6.06 -67.51
N ASN A 155 60.33 6.82 -66.85
CA ASN A 155 60.95 8.03 -67.38
C ASN A 155 59.93 8.98 -68.05
N LEU A 156 58.83 9.25 -67.35
CA LEU A 156 57.65 9.96 -67.86
C LEU A 156 57.31 11.13 -66.94
N VAL A 157 57.00 12.32 -67.50
CA VAL A 157 56.44 13.45 -66.75
C VAL A 157 55.03 13.80 -67.25
N LEU A 158 54.09 13.92 -66.33
CA LEU A 158 52.68 14.22 -66.58
C LEU A 158 52.31 15.56 -65.95
N ARG A 159 51.61 16.41 -66.70
CA ARG A 159 50.94 17.59 -66.12
C ARG A 159 49.63 17.14 -65.48
N LEU A 160 49.38 17.56 -64.25
CA LEU A 160 48.18 17.26 -63.47
C LEU A 160 47.35 18.53 -63.25
N GLY A 161 46.18 18.36 -62.62
CA GLY A 161 45.39 19.49 -62.14
C GLY A 161 46.17 20.34 -61.11
N PRO A 162 45.81 21.62 -60.95
CA PRO A 162 46.50 22.50 -60.01
C PRO A 162 46.28 22.10 -58.54
N GLY A 163 47.22 22.47 -57.66
CA GLY A 163 47.07 22.36 -56.21
C GLY A 163 47.26 20.98 -55.57
N LEU A 164 47.66 19.96 -56.35
CA LEU A 164 47.83 18.61 -55.84
C LEU A 164 49.03 18.48 -54.88
N VAL A 165 50.15 19.16 -55.15
CA VAL A 165 51.30 19.18 -54.21
C VAL A 165 50.89 19.73 -52.84
N ALA A 166 50.16 20.85 -52.82
CA ALA A 166 49.67 21.47 -51.58
C ALA A 166 48.64 20.59 -50.82
N SER A 167 47.93 19.71 -51.53
CA SER A 167 46.96 18.77 -50.93
C SER A 167 47.60 17.47 -50.43
N LEU A 168 48.83 17.17 -50.85
CA LEU A 168 49.60 15.99 -50.43
C LEU A 168 50.68 16.33 -49.38
N ASP A 169 51.09 17.60 -49.32
CA ASP A 169 52.10 18.14 -48.42
C ASP A 169 51.51 18.44 -47.03
N HIS A 170 51.44 17.40 -46.21
CA HIS A 170 50.99 17.50 -44.82
C HIS A 170 52.06 16.96 -43.87
N PRO A 171 52.32 17.64 -42.73
CA PRO A 171 53.26 17.17 -41.72
C PRO A 171 52.71 15.96 -40.94
N ALA A 172 53.57 15.22 -40.23
CA ALA A 172 53.17 13.98 -39.54
C ALA A 172 52.08 14.19 -38.47
N ASP A 173 52.09 15.34 -37.78
CA ASP A 173 51.12 15.72 -36.75
C ASP A 173 49.71 15.98 -37.32
N PHE A 174 49.60 16.32 -38.61
CA PHE A 174 48.33 16.43 -39.31
C PHE A 174 47.57 15.10 -39.32
N PHE A 175 48.28 13.99 -39.54
CA PHE A 175 47.74 12.64 -39.52
C PHE A 175 47.64 12.07 -38.10
N GLN A 176 48.32 12.66 -37.12
CA GLN A 176 48.43 12.09 -35.79
C GLN A 176 47.12 12.23 -35.00
N GLN A 177 46.55 11.09 -34.57
CA GLN A 177 45.42 11.09 -33.65
C GLN A 177 45.92 11.15 -32.21
N ARG A 178 45.50 12.17 -31.45
CA ARG A 178 45.85 12.27 -30.02
C ARG A 178 45.09 11.26 -29.16
N ARG A 179 43.88 10.93 -29.56
CA ARG A 179 43.05 9.92 -28.92
C ARG A 179 43.57 8.51 -29.26
N LEU A 180 43.89 7.72 -28.24
CA LEU A 180 44.51 6.40 -28.43
C LEU A 180 43.46 5.29 -28.62
N PHE A 181 42.36 5.37 -27.89
CA PHE A 181 41.30 4.37 -27.85
C PHE A 181 39.96 4.96 -28.28
N GLN A 182 39.22 4.23 -29.12
CA GLN A 182 37.93 4.66 -29.63
C GLN A 182 36.82 4.32 -28.64
N GLY A 183 35.83 5.20 -28.52
CA GLY A 183 34.60 4.94 -27.80
C GLY A 183 33.37 5.18 -28.68
N GLU A 184 32.25 4.62 -28.27
CA GLU A 184 30.93 4.89 -28.84
C GLU A 184 30.11 5.72 -27.86
N ARG A 185 29.54 6.83 -28.34
CA ARG A 185 28.67 7.68 -27.53
C ARG A 185 27.31 7.01 -27.41
N LEU A 186 26.98 6.55 -26.21
CA LEU A 186 25.62 6.10 -25.92
C LEU A 186 24.73 7.32 -25.71
N VAL A 187 23.76 7.51 -26.61
CA VAL A 187 22.73 8.54 -26.43
C VAL A 187 21.85 8.12 -25.26
N ALA A 188 22.06 8.73 -24.09
CA ALA A 188 21.13 8.62 -22.98
C ALA A 188 19.86 9.41 -23.33
N THR A 189 18.80 8.73 -23.77
CA THR A 189 17.47 9.34 -23.77
C THR A 189 16.93 9.28 -22.34
N SER A 190 17.06 10.36 -21.58
CA SER A 190 16.27 10.56 -20.37
C SER A 190 14.80 10.79 -20.76
N LYS A 191 13.87 10.26 -19.95
CA LYS A 191 12.41 10.47 -20.10
C LYS A 191 11.94 11.90 -19.83
N GLU A 192 12.86 12.81 -19.49
CA GLU A 192 12.62 14.24 -19.39
C GLU A 192 13.70 14.92 -20.22
N GLY A 193 13.29 15.80 -21.14
CA GLY A 193 14.14 16.48 -22.12
C GLY A 193 15.13 17.51 -21.52
N SER A 194 15.84 17.13 -20.47
CA SER A 194 16.94 17.89 -19.87
C SER A 194 18.25 17.18 -20.19
N LEU A 195 19.00 17.73 -21.14
CA LEU A 195 20.41 17.40 -21.34
C LEU A 195 21.22 17.97 -20.17
N SER A 196 21.47 17.17 -19.13
CA SER A 196 22.55 17.51 -18.21
C SER A 196 23.88 17.32 -18.94
N SER A 197 24.62 18.40 -19.12
CA SER A 197 25.83 18.49 -19.95
C SER A 197 27.07 17.85 -19.32
N SER A 198 26.93 16.89 -18.39
CA SER A 198 28.05 16.42 -17.55
C SER A 198 28.31 14.91 -17.52
N GLN A 199 27.53 14.05 -18.17
CA GLN A 199 27.88 12.62 -18.30
C GLN A 199 28.28 12.28 -19.74
N LYS A 200 29.58 12.33 -20.01
CA LYS A 200 30.19 11.67 -21.17
C LYS A 200 30.04 10.15 -21.00
N ASN A 201 28.93 9.58 -21.50
CA ASN A 201 28.74 8.14 -21.53
C ASN A 201 29.26 7.59 -22.86
N GLU A 202 30.58 7.63 -23.03
CA GLU A 202 31.27 6.96 -24.12
C GLU A 202 31.78 5.60 -23.63
N LYS A 203 31.48 4.49 -24.33
CA LYS A 203 31.96 3.15 -23.97
C LYS A 203 33.04 2.68 -24.93
N LEU A 204 34.09 2.05 -24.41
CA LEU A 204 35.20 1.49 -25.19
C LEU A 204 34.71 0.53 -26.29
N LEU A 205 35.19 0.76 -27.52
CA LEU A 205 35.04 -0.16 -28.64
C LEU A 205 36.30 -1.03 -28.76
N ALA A 206 36.26 -2.22 -28.17
CA ALA A 206 37.35 -3.18 -28.20
C ALA A 206 36.86 -4.64 -28.08
N LYS A 207 37.70 -5.56 -28.54
CA LYS A 207 37.52 -7.01 -28.43
C LYS A 207 38.01 -7.54 -27.09
N SER A 208 39.13 -7.02 -26.58
CA SER A 208 39.65 -7.38 -25.26
C SER A 208 40.51 -6.28 -24.67
N VAL A 209 40.66 -6.32 -23.34
CA VAL A 209 41.53 -5.44 -22.58
C VAL A 209 42.30 -6.27 -21.56
N SER A 210 43.62 -6.22 -21.60
CA SER A 210 44.49 -6.79 -20.57
C SER A 210 45.12 -5.67 -19.76
N VAL A 211 45.00 -5.79 -18.44
CA VAL A 211 45.53 -4.84 -17.48
C VAL A 211 46.62 -5.55 -16.67
N ASN A 212 47.75 -4.87 -16.48
CA ASN A 212 48.83 -5.32 -15.63
C ASN A 212 49.37 -4.14 -14.85
N PHE A 213 49.46 -4.25 -13.54
CA PHE A 213 50.05 -3.22 -12.69
C PHE A 213 50.67 -3.78 -11.43
N ASP A 214 51.63 -3.03 -10.90
CA ASP A 214 52.22 -3.24 -9.59
C ASP A 214 52.02 -1.96 -8.77
N ILE A 215 51.30 -2.09 -7.66
CA ILE A 215 51.14 -1.02 -6.67
C ILE A 215 51.56 -1.61 -5.33
N GLU A 216 52.52 -0.96 -4.66
CA GLU A 216 53.03 -1.37 -3.34
C GLU A 216 53.57 -2.82 -3.30
N GLY A 217 54.12 -3.32 -4.40
CA GLY A 217 54.68 -4.67 -4.51
C GLY A 217 53.63 -5.77 -4.73
N LYS A 218 52.36 -5.40 -5.00
CA LYS A 218 51.28 -6.32 -5.34
C LYS A 218 51.04 -6.30 -6.85
N GLN A 219 51.61 -7.28 -7.54
CA GLN A 219 51.35 -7.48 -8.96
C GLN A 219 49.92 -7.98 -9.19
N THR A 220 49.15 -7.23 -9.98
CA THR A 220 47.78 -7.56 -10.38
C THR A 220 47.71 -7.62 -11.90
N SER A 221 47.15 -8.70 -12.44
CA SER A 221 46.85 -8.79 -13.86
C SER A 221 45.52 -9.49 -14.12
N PHE A 222 44.74 -8.95 -15.06
CA PHE A 222 43.51 -9.56 -15.52
C PHE A 222 43.23 -9.23 -16.99
N ASN A 223 42.39 -10.04 -17.61
CA ASN A 223 41.95 -9.85 -18.99
C ASN A 223 40.43 -9.86 -19.08
N LEU A 224 39.89 -8.84 -19.75
CA LEU A 224 38.47 -8.74 -20.09
C LEU A 224 38.27 -9.02 -21.58
N VAL A 225 37.23 -9.78 -21.92
CA VAL A 225 36.88 -10.11 -23.31
C VAL A 225 35.43 -9.72 -23.57
N ASN A 226 35.19 -9.15 -24.75
CA ASN A 226 33.86 -8.78 -25.22
C ASN A 226 33.28 -9.91 -26.08
N ASN A 227 32.22 -10.56 -25.61
CA ASN A 227 31.62 -11.74 -26.24
C ASN A 227 30.31 -11.42 -26.99
N ALA A 228 30.21 -10.22 -27.59
CA ALA A 228 29.03 -9.68 -28.30
C ALA A 228 27.81 -9.34 -27.43
N ASP A 229 27.54 -10.12 -26.38
CA ASP A 229 26.44 -9.86 -25.43
C ASP A 229 26.86 -8.97 -24.23
N ASP A 230 28.07 -9.20 -23.68
CA ASP A 230 28.64 -8.40 -22.58
C ASP A 230 30.17 -8.62 -22.45
N TRP A 231 30.81 -7.80 -21.62
CA TRP A 231 32.20 -7.95 -21.19
C TRP A 231 32.32 -8.93 -20.03
N GLN A 232 33.27 -9.87 -20.12
CA GLN A 232 33.52 -10.91 -19.13
C GLN A 232 34.98 -10.95 -18.70
N LEU A 233 35.22 -11.34 -17.45
CA LEU A 233 36.54 -11.61 -16.90
C LEU A 233 37.01 -12.99 -17.39
N ALA A 234 38.05 -13.01 -18.22
CA ALA A 234 38.56 -14.23 -18.83
C ALA A 234 39.81 -14.79 -18.12
N ASN A 235 40.73 -13.93 -17.66
CA ASN A 235 41.87 -14.35 -16.84
C ASN A 235 41.92 -13.51 -15.57
N PRO A 236 42.27 -14.08 -14.41
CA PRO A 236 42.79 -15.45 -14.20
C PRO A 236 41.74 -16.56 -14.07
N VAL A 237 40.45 -16.26 -14.22
CA VAL A 237 39.35 -17.16 -13.78
C VAL A 237 38.67 -17.96 -14.89
N GLY A 238 39.04 -17.82 -16.16
CA GLY A 238 38.39 -18.48 -17.30
C GLY A 238 37.15 -17.75 -17.80
N LYS A 239 36.12 -17.61 -16.96
CA LYS A 239 34.86 -16.91 -17.31
C LYS A 239 34.12 -16.43 -16.06
N ASP A 240 34.00 -15.12 -15.87
CA ASP A 240 33.17 -14.54 -14.81
C ASP A 240 32.50 -13.23 -15.26
N ASN A 241 31.42 -12.86 -14.57
CA ASN A 241 30.71 -11.62 -14.81
C ASN A 241 31.41 -10.44 -14.15
N LEU A 242 31.22 -9.27 -14.73
CA LEU A 242 31.70 -8.00 -14.18
C LEU A 242 30.58 -7.30 -13.42
N ASP A 243 30.92 -6.65 -12.31
CA ASP A 243 29.96 -5.75 -11.66
C ASP A 243 29.58 -4.65 -12.66
N PRO A 244 28.28 -4.43 -12.98
CA PRO A 244 27.88 -3.51 -14.03
C PRO A 244 28.38 -2.08 -13.84
N LYS A 245 28.48 -1.62 -12.59
CA LYS A 245 28.96 -0.27 -12.27
C LYS A 245 30.47 -0.18 -12.44
N ALA A 246 31.22 -1.17 -11.94
CA ALA A 246 32.66 -1.25 -12.14
C ALA A 246 33.02 -1.40 -13.62
N ARG A 247 32.32 -2.27 -14.35
CA ARG A 247 32.43 -2.44 -15.81
C ARG A 247 32.24 -1.13 -16.55
N ASP A 248 31.14 -0.42 -16.28
CA ASP A 248 30.83 0.81 -17.00
C ASP A 248 31.84 1.92 -16.68
N ALA A 249 32.31 2.03 -15.43
CA ALA A 249 33.39 2.94 -15.06
C ALA A 249 34.73 2.60 -15.74
N PHE A 250 35.07 1.30 -15.81
CA PHE A 250 36.26 0.78 -16.48
C PHE A 250 36.25 1.08 -17.97
N LEU A 251 35.16 0.72 -18.66
CA LEU A 251 34.99 0.90 -20.10
C LEU A 251 34.86 2.37 -20.50
N GLY A 252 34.38 3.24 -19.60
CA GLY A 252 34.31 4.68 -19.82
C GLY A 252 35.65 5.40 -19.59
N ALA A 253 36.52 4.88 -18.73
CA ALA A 253 37.80 5.52 -18.42
C ALA A 253 38.86 5.33 -19.51
N ILE A 254 38.84 4.21 -20.26
CA ILE A 254 39.86 3.91 -21.27
C ILE A 254 39.81 4.90 -22.46
N PRO A 255 38.64 5.24 -23.04
CA PRO A 255 38.58 6.19 -24.16
C PRO A 255 39.00 7.63 -23.81
N ASP A 256 39.06 7.97 -22.52
CA ASP A 256 39.57 9.25 -22.00
C ASP A 256 41.11 9.28 -21.88
N LEU A 257 41.80 8.16 -22.14
CA LEU A 257 43.27 8.13 -22.25
C LEU A 257 43.72 8.62 -23.63
N TRP A 258 44.21 9.86 -23.68
CA TRP A 258 44.70 10.51 -24.89
C TRP A 258 45.99 11.28 -24.62
N ALA A 259 46.79 11.46 -25.67
CA ALA A 259 48.05 12.18 -25.61
C ALA A 259 47.80 13.69 -25.49
N GLU A 260 47.93 14.22 -24.27
CA GLU A 260 47.69 15.62 -23.92
C GLU A 260 48.82 16.51 -24.45
N LYS A 261 50.07 16.05 -24.23
CA LYS A 261 51.29 16.76 -24.61
C LYS A 261 52.43 15.79 -24.89
N PHE A 262 53.11 15.95 -26.02
CA PHE A 262 54.35 15.23 -26.32
C PHE A 262 55.54 15.88 -25.63
N VAL A 263 56.45 15.06 -25.11
CA VAL A 263 57.59 15.51 -24.31
C VAL A 263 58.86 14.73 -24.67
N THR A 264 60.01 15.37 -24.51
CA THR A 264 61.32 14.72 -24.57
C THR A 264 61.78 14.43 -23.15
N GLN A 265 61.96 13.16 -22.80
CA GLN A 265 62.36 12.74 -21.45
C GLN A 265 63.12 11.42 -21.49
N ASP A 266 63.99 11.18 -20.51
CA ASP A 266 64.65 9.89 -20.31
C ASP A 266 63.67 8.79 -19.84
N LEU A 267 63.77 7.58 -20.40
CA LEU A 267 62.84 6.48 -20.11
C LEU A 267 62.88 6.01 -18.65
N ALA A 268 64.05 6.04 -18.00
CA ALA A 268 64.16 5.67 -16.60
C ALA A 268 63.54 6.74 -15.69
N LYS A 269 63.81 8.02 -15.96
CA LYS A 269 63.19 9.15 -15.22
C LYS A 269 61.67 9.19 -15.39
N ALA A 270 61.18 8.89 -16.59
CA ALA A 270 59.75 8.80 -16.87
C ALA A 270 59.07 7.57 -16.23
N GLY A 271 59.84 6.62 -15.68
CA GLY A 271 59.29 5.35 -15.17
C GLY A 271 58.80 4.42 -16.29
N LEU A 272 59.24 4.62 -17.53
CA LEU A 272 58.82 3.86 -18.71
C LEU A 272 59.79 2.72 -19.07
N ALA A 273 61.00 2.71 -18.50
CA ALA A 273 61.92 1.58 -18.62
C ALA A 273 61.43 0.34 -17.86
N LYS A 274 60.69 0.54 -16.77
CA LYS A 274 59.99 -0.49 -15.99
C LYS A 274 58.64 0.07 -15.53
N PRO A 275 57.62 0.06 -16.41
CA PRO A 275 56.34 0.71 -16.12
C PRO A 275 55.57 -0.03 -15.03
N GLU A 276 55.10 0.71 -14.03
CA GLU A 276 54.23 0.20 -12.96
C GLU A 276 52.84 -0.18 -13.48
N ARG A 277 52.44 0.33 -14.65
CA ARG A 277 51.12 0.16 -15.23
C ARG A 277 51.21 -0.06 -16.74
N THR A 278 50.59 -1.14 -17.20
CA THR A 278 50.49 -1.51 -18.61
C THR A 278 49.04 -1.83 -18.97
N LEU A 279 48.57 -1.25 -20.07
CA LEU A 279 47.24 -1.46 -20.62
C LEU A 279 47.35 -1.92 -22.06
N LEU A 280 46.95 -3.15 -22.35
CA LEU A 280 46.84 -3.70 -23.70
C LEU A 280 45.38 -3.68 -24.12
N VAL A 281 45.06 -2.99 -25.21
CA VAL A 281 43.72 -2.99 -25.82
C VAL A 281 43.80 -3.63 -27.19
N THR A 282 43.00 -4.67 -27.40
CA THR A 282 42.78 -5.28 -28.72
C THR A 282 41.51 -4.70 -29.30
N ARG A 283 41.62 -3.96 -30.40
CA ARG A 283 40.50 -3.33 -31.08
C ARG A 283 39.66 -4.36 -31.84
N ASN A 284 38.49 -3.92 -32.30
CA ASN A 284 37.56 -4.76 -33.06
C ASN A 284 38.14 -5.23 -34.41
N ASP A 285 39.05 -4.45 -35.00
CA ASP A 285 39.77 -4.80 -36.24
C ASP A 285 40.94 -5.78 -36.00
N GLY A 286 41.19 -6.19 -34.75
CA GLY A 286 42.29 -7.07 -34.36
C GLY A 286 43.61 -6.34 -34.09
N SER A 287 43.72 -5.04 -34.38
CA SER A 287 44.90 -4.25 -34.06
C SER A 287 45.05 -4.07 -32.55
N THR A 288 46.29 -3.97 -32.07
CA THR A 288 46.59 -3.87 -30.63
C THR A 288 47.34 -2.59 -30.32
N ILE A 289 46.97 -1.93 -29.23
CA ILE A 289 47.78 -0.88 -28.60
C ILE A 289 48.15 -1.32 -27.18
N THR A 290 49.45 -1.31 -26.90
CA THR A 290 49.98 -1.46 -25.54
C THR A 290 50.45 -0.09 -25.06
N LEU A 291 49.76 0.45 -24.05
CA LEU A 291 50.11 1.70 -23.39
C LEU A 291 50.90 1.41 -22.12
N LEU A 292 52.14 1.90 -22.07
CA LEU A 292 53.00 1.89 -20.90
C LEU A 292 52.79 3.22 -20.16
N ILE A 293 52.52 3.15 -18.86
CA ILE A 293 52.25 4.32 -18.02
C ILE A 293 53.27 4.35 -16.88
N GLY A 294 53.95 5.48 -16.74
CA GLY A 294 55.04 5.68 -15.80
C GLY A 294 54.72 6.67 -14.67
N ASN A 295 55.76 7.40 -14.27
CA ASN A 295 55.76 8.32 -13.15
C ASN A 295 54.84 9.53 -13.39
N VAL A 296 54.46 10.19 -12.30
CA VAL A 296 53.78 11.50 -12.35
C VAL A 296 54.71 12.50 -13.05
N SER A 297 54.20 13.15 -14.10
CA SER A 297 54.95 14.15 -14.85
C SER A 297 54.75 15.56 -14.29
N SER A 298 53.51 15.89 -13.91
CA SER A 298 53.14 17.17 -13.29
C SER A 298 51.79 17.07 -12.60
N THR A 299 51.48 18.02 -11.73
CA THR A 299 50.14 18.21 -11.18
C THR A 299 49.57 19.53 -11.69
N LYS A 300 48.37 19.48 -12.28
CA LYS A 300 47.62 20.66 -12.69
C LYS A 300 46.58 20.96 -11.63
N THR A 301 46.68 22.14 -11.04
CA THR A 301 45.70 22.63 -10.07
C THR A 301 44.74 23.58 -10.78
N SER A 302 43.44 23.29 -10.77
CA SER A 302 42.40 24.18 -11.27
C SER A 302 41.39 24.47 -10.16
N LYS A 303 40.88 25.70 -10.10
CA LYS A 303 39.82 26.07 -9.15
C LYS A 303 38.49 25.98 -9.87
N LYS A 304 37.56 25.19 -9.32
CA LYS A 304 36.18 25.11 -9.81
C LYS A 304 35.25 25.71 -8.78
N ILE A 305 34.44 26.66 -9.21
CA ILE A 305 33.40 27.28 -8.38
C ILE A 305 32.26 26.27 -8.24
N ARG A 306 31.94 25.83 -7.01
CA ARG A 306 30.74 25.03 -6.77
C ARG A 306 29.51 25.95 -6.76
N PRO A 307 28.39 25.55 -7.40
CA PRO A 307 27.12 26.21 -7.17
C PRO A 307 26.72 26.07 -5.69
N PRO A 308 26.02 27.07 -5.11
CA PRO A 308 25.58 27.02 -3.72
C PRO A 308 24.70 25.80 -3.46
N VAL A 309 24.93 25.13 -2.33
CA VAL A 309 24.15 23.95 -1.93
C VAL A 309 22.72 24.40 -1.60
N PRO A 310 21.67 23.68 -2.02
CA PRO A 310 20.29 24.03 -1.65
C PRO A 310 20.15 24.20 -0.12
N GLY A 311 19.76 25.39 0.33
CA GLY A 311 19.65 25.75 1.76
C GLY A 311 20.71 26.71 2.29
N THR A 312 21.72 27.13 1.51
CA THR A 312 22.66 28.19 1.96
C THR A 312 22.01 29.59 2.02
N PRO A 313 22.28 30.38 3.08
CA PRO A 313 21.76 31.75 3.22
C PRO A 313 22.18 32.71 2.09
N PRO A 314 21.37 33.73 1.74
CA PRO A 314 21.73 34.72 0.72
C PRO A 314 22.98 35.51 1.14
N GLY A 315 24.00 35.56 0.26
CA GLY A 315 25.19 36.41 0.43
C GLY A 315 26.50 35.70 0.78
N MET A 316 26.54 34.37 0.92
CA MET A 316 27.82 33.65 1.07
C MET A 316 28.62 33.64 -0.24
N PRO A 317 29.94 33.91 -0.21
CA PRO A 317 30.80 33.80 -1.39
C PRO A 317 30.82 32.35 -1.89
N PRO A 318 30.91 32.12 -3.21
CA PRO A 318 30.90 30.77 -3.75
C PRO A 318 32.11 29.96 -3.28
N GLN A 319 31.90 28.69 -2.95
CA GLN A 319 32.98 27.81 -2.50
C GLN A 319 33.88 27.42 -3.68
N GLU A 320 35.17 27.72 -3.56
CA GLU A 320 36.20 27.25 -4.49
C GLU A 320 36.61 25.83 -4.12
N GLU A 321 36.49 24.90 -5.07
CA GLU A 321 37.09 23.57 -4.97
C GLU A 321 38.37 23.53 -5.79
N THR A 322 39.47 23.18 -5.13
CA THR A 322 40.75 22.95 -5.78
C THR A 322 40.76 21.53 -6.36
N ILE A 323 40.68 21.42 -7.69
CA ILE A 323 40.83 20.17 -8.43
C ILE A 323 42.32 19.99 -8.76
N ILE A 324 42.92 18.93 -8.22
CA ILE A 324 44.29 18.53 -8.53
C ILE A 324 44.21 17.38 -9.54
N GLN A 325 44.73 17.61 -10.74
CA GLN A 325 44.82 16.61 -11.80
C GLN A 325 46.27 16.15 -11.94
N GLU A 326 46.52 14.87 -11.72
CA GLU A 326 47.84 14.28 -11.93
C GLU A 326 48.03 13.93 -13.41
N MET A 327 49.07 14.48 -14.02
CA MET A 327 49.54 14.08 -15.35
C MET A 327 50.59 12.98 -15.17
N ARG A 328 50.59 11.97 -16.04
CA ARG A 328 51.59 10.89 -16.03
C ARG A 328 52.26 10.73 -17.38
N PHE A 329 53.54 10.36 -17.35
CA PHE A 329 54.23 9.97 -18.58
C PHE A 329 53.66 8.66 -19.11
N ALA A 330 53.53 8.57 -20.43
CA ALA A 330 53.08 7.38 -21.13
C ALA A 330 53.80 7.24 -22.47
N LYS A 331 53.82 6.00 -22.99
CA LYS A 331 54.42 5.64 -24.27
C LYS A 331 53.69 4.42 -24.85
N ILE A 332 53.51 4.38 -26.16
CA ILE A 332 53.04 3.18 -26.84
C ILE A 332 54.24 2.22 -26.97
N LEU A 333 54.05 0.94 -26.67
CA LEU A 333 55.09 -0.07 -26.86
C LEU A 333 55.61 -0.04 -28.31
N ASP A 334 56.93 -0.12 -28.47
CA ASP A 334 57.63 -0.01 -29.77
C ASP A 334 57.52 1.36 -30.47
N ASN A 335 57.14 2.42 -29.74
CA ASN A 335 57.09 3.79 -30.25
C ASN A 335 58.02 4.74 -29.49
N ASP A 336 58.86 5.52 -30.17
CA ASP A 336 59.83 6.42 -29.51
C ASP A 336 59.22 7.65 -28.82
N GLN A 337 57.98 8.02 -29.13
CA GLN A 337 57.33 9.20 -28.59
C GLN A 337 56.89 8.99 -27.13
N ILE A 338 57.29 9.91 -26.25
CA ILE A 338 56.80 10.01 -24.87
C ILE A 338 55.78 11.16 -24.82
N PHE A 339 54.70 10.95 -24.08
CA PHE A 339 53.63 11.94 -23.93
C PHE A 339 53.04 11.91 -22.52
N GLU A 340 52.30 12.95 -22.17
CA GLU A 340 51.53 13.04 -20.94
C GLU A 340 50.09 12.56 -21.16
N ILE A 341 49.53 11.85 -20.19
CA ILE A 341 48.11 11.48 -20.10
C ILE A 341 47.51 12.01 -18.80
N ASN A 342 46.20 12.27 -18.79
CA ASN A 342 45.48 12.57 -17.55
C ASN A 342 45.32 11.29 -16.70
N GLY A 343 45.70 11.36 -15.42
CA GLY A 343 45.63 10.27 -14.45
C GLY A 343 44.26 10.03 -13.81
N ASP A 344 43.29 10.94 -13.95
CA ASP A 344 41.99 10.91 -13.24
C ASP A 344 41.23 9.58 -13.42
N GLY A 345 41.27 9.00 -14.63
CA GLY A 345 40.59 7.75 -14.98
C GLY A 345 41.33 6.47 -14.57
N LEU A 346 42.61 6.56 -14.19
CA LEU A 346 43.45 5.37 -13.95
C LEU A 346 42.95 4.51 -12.78
N LYS A 347 42.35 5.12 -11.76
CA LYS A 347 41.75 4.40 -10.62
C LYS A 347 40.58 3.48 -10.99
N ASN A 348 39.93 3.72 -12.14
CA ASN A 348 38.85 2.88 -12.65
C ASN A 348 39.35 1.78 -13.59
N ILE A 349 40.60 1.89 -14.08
CA ILE A 349 41.23 0.93 -15.00
C ILE A 349 42.10 -0.05 -14.21
N PHE A 350 42.94 0.47 -13.31
CA PHE A 350 43.89 -0.29 -12.51
C PHE A 350 43.27 -0.66 -11.16
N VAL A 351 42.24 -1.52 -11.23
CA VAL A 351 41.47 -2.04 -10.08
C VAL A 351 41.86 -3.49 -9.80
N SER A 352 41.59 -3.98 -8.59
CA SER A 352 41.78 -5.42 -8.30
C SER A 352 40.72 -6.29 -8.99
N VAL A 353 41.02 -7.58 -9.15
CA VAL A 353 40.05 -8.56 -9.68
C VAL A 353 38.76 -8.58 -8.85
N ASP A 354 38.88 -8.47 -7.52
CA ASP A 354 37.72 -8.46 -6.61
C ASP A 354 36.83 -7.22 -6.77
N GLN A 355 37.40 -6.09 -7.21
CA GLN A 355 36.65 -4.83 -7.39
C GLN A 355 35.86 -4.80 -8.69
N ILE A 356 36.34 -5.49 -9.73
CA ILE A 356 35.70 -5.48 -11.05
C ILE A 356 34.74 -6.66 -11.25
N ARG A 357 34.94 -7.75 -10.51
CA ARG A 357 34.10 -8.96 -10.53
C ARG A 357 32.71 -8.69 -9.96
N ASP A 358 31.69 -9.31 -10.54
CA ASP A 358 30.33 -9.25 -9.99
C ASP A 358 30.26 -10.05 -8.68
N PRO A 359 29.93 -9.42 -7.54
CA PRO A 359 29.77 -10.13 -6.28
C PRO A 359 28.54 -11.04 -6.29
N MET A 360 27.55 -10.78 -7.14
CA MET A 360 26.34 -11.59 -7.22
C MET A 360 26.62 -12.92 -7.90
N LEU A 361 26.10 -14.00 -7.31
CA LEU A 361 26.28 -15.36 -7.86
C LEU A 361 25.63 -15.50 -9.24
N ALA A 362 24.44 -14.92 -9.40
CA ALA A 362 23.79 -14.74 -10.69
C ALA A 362 22.88 -13.51 -10.67
N ARG A 363 22.85 -12.75 -11.76
CA ARG A 363 21.90 -11.65 -11.97
C ARG A 363 20.58 -12.23 -12.45
N ILE A 364 19.63 -12.40 -11.54
CA ILE A 364 18.26 -12.83 -11.84
C ILE A 364 17.27 -11.82 -11.28
N ASN A 365 16.10 -11.72 -11.91
CA ASN A 365 14.97 -10.95 -11.41
C ASN A 365 13.84 -11.92 -11.07
N ALA A 366 13.38 -11.91 -9.82
CA ALA A 366 12.35 -12.83 -9.34
C ALA A 366 11.02 -12.68 -10.12
N ALA A 367 10.72 -11.49 -10.65
CA ALA A 367 9.50 -11.24 -11.41
C ALA A 367 9.46 -11.99 -12.76
N ASP A 368 10.64 -12.18 -13.36
CA ASP A 368 10.83 -12.83 -14.66
C ASP A 368 10.86 -14.36 -14.52
N ALA A 369 10.85 -14.89 -13.29
CA ALA A 369 10.80 -16.32 -13.05
C ALA A 369 9.44 -16.92 -13.45
N ILE A 370 9.50 -17.95 -14.30
CA ILE A 370 8.35 -18.73 -14.76
C ILE A 370 8.37 -20.17 -14.22
N LYS A 371 9.53 -20.65 -13.77
CA LYS A 371 9.69 -21.98 -13.18
C LYS A 371 10.80 -21.98 -12.12
N CYS A 372 10.58 -22.72 -11.04
CA CYS A 372 11.58 -23.00 -10.01
C CYS A 372 11.53 -24.50 -9.66
N GLU A 373 12.65 -25.19 -9.82
CA GLU A 373 12.81 -26.61 -9.51
C GLU A 373 13.79 -26.77 -8.36
N ILE A 374 13.38 -27.47 -7.32
CA ILE A 374 14.18 -27.75 -6.14
C ILE A 374 14.36 -29.26 -6.05
N GLN A 375 15.60 -29.75 -6.16
CA GLN A 375 15.94 -31.13 -5.91
C GLN A 375 16.54 -31.25 -4.51
N GLN A 376 16.07 -32.22 -3.73
CA GLN A 376 16.57 -32.60 -2.40
C GLN A 376 16.77 -34.12 -2.37
N GLY A 377 18.00 -34.59 -2.59
CA GLY A 377 18.32 -36.00 -2.75
C GLY A 377 17.51 -36.64 -3.88
N SER A 378 16.65 -37.61 -3.53
CA SER A 378 15.73 -38.29 -4.45
C SER A 378 14.40 -37.57 -4.66
N THR A 379 14.10 -36.53 -3.88
CA THR A 379 12.85 -35.79 -3.97
C THR A 379 13.01 -34.54 -4.83
N SER A 380 11.95 -34.17 -5.55
CA SER A 380 11.94 -32.98 -6.41
C SER A 380 10.62 -32.23 -6.31
N LEU A 381 10.71 -30.92 -6.09
CA LEU A 381 9.61 -29.96 -6.13
C LEU A 381 9.71 -29.16 -7.44
N SER A 382 8.62 -29.09 -8.19
CA SER A 382 8.53 -28.26 -9.39
C SER A 382 7.43 -27.22 -9.22
N LEU A 383 7.83 -25.95 -9.24
CA LEU A 383 6.95 -24.78 -9.14
C LEU A 383 6.89 -24.11 -10.51
N VAL A 384 5.69 -23.95 -11.07
CA VAL A 384 5.49 -23.36 -12.39
C VAL A 384 4.49 -22.20 -12.28
N LYS A 385 4.81 -21.07 -12.91
CA LYS A 385 3.91 -19.93 -13.00
C LYS A 385 2.98 -20.11 -14.20
N LYS A 386 1.69 -20.39 -13.95
CA LYS A 386 0.65 -20.54 -14.97
C LYS A 386 -0.39 -19.43 -14.77
N GLU A 387 -0.69 -18.66 -15.83
CA GLU A 387 -1.64 -17.53 -15.78
C GLU A 387 -1.35 -16.53 -14.65
N GLY A 388 -0.06 -16.26 -14.39
CA GLY A 388 0.38 -15.35 -13.33
C GLY A 388 0.36 -15.92 -11.90
N ARG A 389 -0.14 -17.13 -11.69
CA ARG A 389 -0.16 -17.82 -10.38
C ARG A 389 0.87 -18.93 -10.30
N TRP A 390 1.55 -19.03 -9.16
CA TRP A 390 2.45 -20.15 -8.90
C TRP A 390 1.66 -21.42 -8.59
N LYS A 391 2.05 -22.53 -9.20
CA LYS A 391 1.49 -23.87 -8.99
C LYS A 391 2.59 -24.86 -8.70
N ILE A 392 2.29 -25.82 -7.85
CA ILE A 392 3.08 -27.04 -7.68
C ILE A 392 2.65 -28.00 -8.80
N GLU A 393 3.62 -28.45 -9.60
CA GLU A 393 3.43 -29.46 -10.65
C GLU A 393 3.93 -30.84 -10.21
N SER A 394 4.90 -30.89 -9.31
CA SER A 394 5.42 -32.13 -8.71
C SER A 394 5.87 -31.82 -7.27
N PRO A 395 5.67 -32.70 -6.29
CA PRO A 395 5.14 -34.07 -6.41
C PRO A 395 3.61 -34.16 -6.52
N VAL A 396 2.90 -33.04 -6.34
CA VAL A 396 1.44 -32.97 -6.40
C VAL A 396 0.99 -31.79 -7.23
N GLN A 397 -0.22 -31.89 -7.80
CA GLN A 397 -0.85 -30.80 -8.54
C GLN A 397 -1.64 -29.92 -7.56
N ALA A 398 -1.13 -28.75 -7.23
CA ALA A 398 -1.75 -27.83 -6.27
C ALA A 398 -1.38 -26.38 -6.57
N ASP A 399 -2.15 -25.42 -6.03
CA ASP A 399 -1.69 -24.03 -6.00
C ASP A 399 -0.52 -23.90 -5.02
N ALA A 400 0.45 -23.07 -5.39
CA ALA A 400 1.60 -22.78 -4.54
C ALA A 400 1.39 -21.46 -3.78
N ASP A 401 1.94 -21.38 -2.58
CA ASP A 401 2.02 -20.17 -1.78
C ASP A 401 3.00 -19.19 -2.45
N PRO A 402 2.53 -18.07 -3.03
CA PRO A 402 3.38 -17.15 -3.77
C PRO A 402 4.40 -16.44 -2.87
N GLU A 403 4.10 -16.23 -1.58
CA GLU A 403 5.05 -15.62 -0.65
C GLU A 403 6.24 -16.55 -0.43
N LYS A 404 5.98 -17.84 -0.26
CA LYS A 404 7.03 -18.86 -0.06
C LYS A 404 7.92 -19.03 -1.28
N VAL A 405 7.34 -18.97 -2.49
CA VAL A 405 8.12 -19.00 -3.74
C VAL A 405 8.96 -17.73 -3.89
N ASN A 406 8.35 -16.55 -3.69
CA ASN A 406 9.05 -15.28 -3.84
C ASN A 406 10.16 -15.07 -2.80
N GLU A 407 10.00 -15.57 -1.57
CA GLU A 407 11.04 -15.59 -0.54
C GLU A 407 12.31 -16.32 -1.03
N LEU A 408 12.14 -17.51 -1.61
CA LEU A 408 13.26 -18.27 -2.19
C LEU A 408 13.90 -17.54 -3.37
N LEU A 409 13.09 -17.08 -4.33
CA LEU A 409 13.58 -16.38 -5.53
C LEU A 409 14.33 -15.10 -5.17
N THR A 410 13.80 -14.33 -4.21
CA THR A 410 14.43 -13.11 -3.71
C THR A 410 15.78 -13.43 -3.07
N LYS A 411 15.84 -14.46 -2.20
CA LYS A 411 17.11 -14.83 -1.58
C LYS A 411 18.16 -15.24 -2.61
N LEU A 412 17.78 -16.03 -3.62
CA LEU A 412 18.66 -16.44 -4.71
C LEU A 412 19.13 -15.25 -5.56
N SER A 413 18.24 -14.27 -5.78
CA SER A 413 18.56 -13.03 -6.50
C SER A 413 19.51 -12.10 -5.75
N THR A 414 19.70 -12.27 -4.44
CA THR A 414 20.57 -11.41 -3.62
C THR A 414 21.79 -12.16 -3.07
N LEU A 415 22.03 -13.40 -3.49
CA LEU A 415 23.22 -14.14 -3.05
C LEU A 415 24.49 -13.48 -3.59
N GLU A 416 25.40 -13.14 -2.70
CA GLU A 416 26.71 -12.58 -3.03
C GLU A 416 27.86 -13.25 -2.28
N ALA A 417 29.05 -13.22 -2.88
CA ALA A 417 30.32 -13.58 -2.29
C ALA A 417 31.41 -12.60 -2.74
N ARG A 418 32.43 -12.36 -1.89
CA ARG A 418 33.52 -11.42 -2.18
C ARG A 418 34.86 -11.91 -1.62
N GLY A 419 35.95 -11.58 -2.30
CA GLY A 419 37.32 -11.85 -1.84
C GLY A 419 37.51 -13.32 -1.46
N ALA A 420 37.92 -13.57 -0.21
CA ALA A 420 38.21 -14.91 0.32
C ALA A 420 37.00 -15.87 0.31
N ASP A 421 35.77 -15.38 0.15
CA ASP A 421 34.58 -16.21 0.01
C ASP A 421 34.41 -16.78 -1.41
N ILE A 422 35.30 -16.44 -2.36
CA ILE A 422 35.28 -16.99 -3.71
C ILE A 422 36.52 -17.87 -3.93
N ILE A 423 36.28 -19.09 -4.40
CA ILE A 423 37.32 -20.07 -4.72
C ILE A 423 37.26 -20.31 -6.23
N ASP A 424 38.28 -19.84 -6.95
CA ASP A 424 38.37 -19.93 -8.41
C ASP A 424 38.96 -21.28 -8.85
N ASN A 425 38.41 -21.85 -9.93
CA ASN A 425 38.78 -23.15 -10.49
C ASN A 425 38.97 -24.29 -9.46
N PRO A 426 38.05 -24.48 -8.49
CA PRO A 426 38.20 -25.49 -7.45
C PRO A 426 37.93 -26.90 -7.96
N LYS A 427 38.41 -27.91 -7.22
CA LYS A 427 37.92 -29.29 -7.35
C LYS A 427 36.54 -29.38 -6.68
N LEU A 428 35.48 -29.56 -7.46
CA LEU A 428 34.09 -29.56 -6.95
C LEU A 428 33.81 -30.65 -5.90
N ALA A 429 34.53 -31.78 -5.95
CA ALA A 429 34.43 -32.86 -4.98
C ALA A 429 34.72 -32.41 -3.54
N ASP A 430 35.69 -31.50 -3.34
CA ASP A 430 36.10 -31.01 -2.01
C ASP A 430 34.97 -30.27 -1.27
N PHE A 431 33.97 -29.80 -2.03
CA PHE A 431 32.84 -29.03 -1.54
C PHE A 431 31.51 -29.78 -1.63
N ALA A 432 31.53 -31.07 -1.99
CA ALA A 432 30.34 -31.88 -2.28
C ALA A 432 29.46 -31.32 -3.43
N LEU A 433 30.10 -30.71 -4.44
CA LEU A 433 29.44 -30.08 -5.58
C LEU A 433 29.55 -30.89 -6.89
N GLU A 434 30.35 -31.97 -6.92
CA GLU A 434 30.41 -32.88 -8.07
C GLU A 434 29.12 -33.71 -8.22
N LYS A 435 28.53 -34.12 -7.09
CA LYS A 435 27.23 -34.80 -7.00
C LYS A 435 26.41 -34.14 -5.89
N PRO A 436 25.87 -32.93 -6.13
CA PRO A 436 25.21 -32.17 -5.09
C PRO A 436 23.89 -32.82 -4.68
N GLU A 437 23.67 -32.99 -3.38
CA GLU A 437 22.40 -33.50 -2.85
C GLU A 437 21.26 -32.50 -3.09
N ASN A 438 21.55 -31.20 -3.10
CA ASN A 438 20.56 -30.16 -3.27
C ASN A 438 20.91 -29.26 -4.44
N LYS A 439 19.96 -29.06 -5.35
CA LYS A 439 20.11 -28.12 -6.47
C LYS A 439 18.83 -27.32 -6.67
N ILE A 440 18.97 -26.06 -7.08
CA ILE A 440 17.85 -25.19 -7.42
C ILE A 440 18.04 -24.70 -8.84
N THR A 441 17.06 -24.94 -9.71
CA THR A 441 17.05 -24.42 -11.08
C THR A 441 15.92 -23.42 -11.24
N ILE A 442 16.22 -22.22 -11.72
CA ILE A 442 15.23 -21.18 -12.04
C ILE A 442 15.21 -21.00 -13.55
N THR A 443 14.03 -21.06 -14.15
CA THR A 443 13.81 -20.64 -15.54
C THR A 443 13.17 -19.26 -15.56
N LEU A 444 13.80 -18.34 -16.27
CA LEU A 444 13.40 -16.95 -16.45
C LEU A 444 12.89 -16.74 -17.88
N GLU A 445 11.85 -15.93 -18.04
CA GLU A 445 11.40 -15.37 -19.32
C GLU A 445 11.68 -13.86 -19.31
N GLU A 446 12.69 -13.43 -20.05
CA GLU A 446 13.17 -12.04 -20.04
C GLU A 446 12.79 -11.34 -21.36
N GLU A 447 12.27 -10.12 -21.26
CA GLU A 447 12.04 -9.28 -22.43
C GLU A 447 13.34 -8.59 -22.85
N THR A 448 13.80 -8.88 -24.06
CA THR A 448 14.93 -8.16 -24.65
C THR A 448 14.45 -6.79 -25.14
N LYS A 449 15.05 -5.70 -24.61
CA LYS A 449 14.82 -4.36 -25.15
C LYS A 449 15.52 -4.26 -26.50
N PRO A 450 14.81 -4.04 -27.61
CA PRO A 450 15.46 -3.89 -28.90
C PRO A 450 16.26 -2.58 -28.94
N LEU A 451 17.47 -2.63 -29.51
CA LEU A 451 18.29 -1.43 -29.74
C LEU A 451 17.64 -0.44 -30.75
N ALA A 452 16.64 -0.87 -31.51
CA ALA A 452 15.88 -0.06 -32.45
C ALA A 452 14.43 0.12 -31.99
N LYS A 453 13.91 1.35 -32.04
CA LYS A 453 12.55 1.72 -31.60
C LYS A 453 11.42 0.96 -32.31
N ASP A 454 11.69 0.41 -33.50
CA ASP A 454 10.67 -0.18 -34.38
C ASP A 454 10.61 -1.72 -34.33
N LYS A 455 11.39 -2.37 -33.45
CA LYS A 455 11.33 -3.83 -33.24
C LYS A 455 10.47 -4.17 -32.03
N VAL A 456 9.64 -5.20 -32.15
CA VAL A 456 8.86 -5.76 -31.05
C VAL A 456 9.83 -6.43 -30.06
N PRO A 457 9.66 -6.25 -28.73
CA PRO A 457 10.45 -6.96 -27.73
C PRO A 457 10.35 -8.48 -27.93
N GLU A 458 11.50 -9.15 -27.99
CA GLU A 458 11.55 -10.61 -28.10
C GLU A 458 11.73 -11.23 -26.72
N LYS A 459 10.90 -12.22 -26.38
CA LYS A 459 10.98 -12.96 -25.11
C LYS A 459 12.00 -14.06 -25.24
N LYS A 460 13.05 -14.02 -24.41
CA LYS A 460 14.10 -15.05 -24.37
C LYS A 460 14.02 -15.80 -23.04
N THR A 461 14.02 -17.13 -23.10
CA THR A 461 14.10 -17.96 -21.91
C THR A 461 15.54 -18.36 -21.60
N ARG A 462 15.94 -18.28 -20.33
CA ARG A 462 17.21 -18.85 -19.85
C ARG A 462 17.03 -19.52 -18.49
N SER A 463 17.93 -20.45 -18.17
CA SER A 463 17.93 -21.13 -16.87
C SER A 463 19.20 -20.84 -16.08
N VAL A 464 19.07 -20.72 -14.76
CA VAL A 464 20.18 -20.57 -13.81
C VAL A 464 20.07 -21.69 -12.80
N THR A 465 21.14 -22.49 -12.66
CA THR A 465 21.19 -23.61 -11.71
C THR A 465 22.20 -23.33 -10.61
N TYR A 466 21.75 -23.41 -9.36
CA TYR A 466 22.55 -23.32 -8.16
C TYR A 466 22.75 -24.72 -7.58
N PHE A 467 24.00 -25.12 -7.39
CA PHE A 467 24.38 -26.36 -6.72
C PHE A 467 24.78 -26.03 -5.27
N LEU A 468 24.14 -26.68 -4.30
CA LEU A 468 24.37 -26.44 -2.89
C LEU A 468 25.23 -27.58 -2.31
N GLY A 469 26.39 -27.22 -1.76
CA GLY A 469 27.40 -28.14 -1.28
C GLY A 469 27.44 -28.27 0.24
N LYS A 470 28.64 -28.48 0.77
CA LYS A 470 28.89 -28.65 2.20
C LYS A 470 28.57 -27.37 2.99
N LYS A 471 27.94 -27.54 4.16
CA LYS A 471 27.72 -26.47 5.16
C LYS A 471 28.90 -26.34 6.10
N ASP A 472 29.20 -25.12 6.51
CA ASP A 472 30.09 -24.81 7.64
C ASP A 472 29.25 -24.21 8.79
N ALA A 473 28.93 -25.04 9.76
CA ALA A 473 28.13 -24.65 10.92
C ALA A 473 28.81 -23.60 11.82
N LYS A 474 30.15 -23.51 11.83
CA LYS A 474 30.88 -22.51 12.63
C LYS A 474 30.79 -21.13 11.97
N ALA A 475 30.94 -21.08 10.65
CA ALA A 475 30.85 -19.86 9.87
C ALA A 475 29.40 -19.45 9.52
N LYS A 476 28.41 -20.34 9.73
CA LYS A 476 27.02 -20.19 9.28
C LYS A 476 26.91 -19.93 7.78
N LYS A 477 27.75 -20.62 7.02
CA LYS A 477 27.90 -20.45 5.57
C LYS A 477 27.84 -21.79 4.84
N LEU A 478 27.65 -21.72 3.52
CA LEU A 478 27.44 -22.82 2.62
C LEU A 478 28.25 -22.59 1.35
N TYR A 479 28.87 -23.65 0.82
CA TYR A 479 29.49 -23.61 -0.50
C TYR A 479 28.44 -23.76 -1.61
N VAL A 480 28.43 -22.83 -2.56
CA VAL A 480 27.47 -22.79 -3.67
C VAL A 480 28.22 -22.58 -5.00
N ALA A 481 27.94 -23.43 -5.98
CA ALA A 481 28.35 -23.23 -7.37
C ALA A 481 27.14 -22.83 -8.22
N VAL A 482 27.37 -21.99 -9.23
CA VAL A 482 26.36 -21.65 -10.25
C VAL A 482 26.83 -22.23 -11.58
N ASP A 483 25.92 -22.89 -12.28
CA ASP A 483 26.21 -23.48 -13.58
C ASP A 483 26.75 -22.42 -14.57
N GLY A 484 27.77 -22.80 -15.33
CA GLY A 484 28.44 -21.91 -16.28
C GLY A 484 29.51 -20.96 -15.72
N PHE A 485 29.78 -20.98 -14.40
CA PHE A 485 30.86 -20.22 -13.76
C PHE A 485 31.88 -21.15 -13.07
N PRO A 486 33.19 -20.96 -13.28
CA PRO A 486 34.25 -21.79 -12.72
C PRO A 486 34.66 -21.34 -11.31
N ARG A 487 33.67 -21.04 -10.45
CA ARG A 487 33.91 -20.60 -9.06
C ARG A 487 32.95 -21.25 -8.06
N VAL A 488 33.44 -21.52 -6.86
CA VAL A 488 32.62 -21.89 -5.70
C VAL A 488 32.57 -20.70 -4.74
N ASN A 489 31.38 -20.43 -4.22
CA ASN A 489 31.08 -19.24 -3.42
C ASN A 489 30.68 -19.67 -2.00
N PHE A 490 31.25 -19.02 -0.99
CA PHE A 490 30.96 -19.28 0.42
C PHE A 490 29.97 -18.24 0.97
N VAL A 491 28.68 -18.57 0.85
CA VAL A 491 27.55 -17.66 1.10
C VAL A 491 26.80 -18.02 2.37
N GLU A 492 25.89 -17.16 2.83
CA GLU A 492 25.03 -17.44 4.00
C GLU A 492 24.23 -18.74 3.83
N GLU A 493 24.18 -19.57 4.88
CA GLU A 493 23.55 -20.90 4.81
C GLU A 493 22.01 -20.88 4.72
N VAL A 494 21.36 -19.71 4.85
CA VAL A 494 19.89 -19.58 4.83
C VAL A 494 19.27 -20.12 3.53
N VAL A 495 20.00 -20.04 2.40
CA VAL A 495 19.54 -20.63 1.14
C VAL A 495 19.37 -22.14 1.24
N ALA A 496 20.20 -22.85 2.01
CA ALA A 496 20.01 -24.29 2.23
C ALA A 496 18.78 -24.59 3.09
N THR A 497 18.42 -23.70 4.03
CA THR A 497 17.18 -23.84 4.82
C THR A 497 15.95 -23.67 3.92
N LEU A 498 15.96 -22.66 3.03
CA LEU A 498 14.89 -22.47 2.06
C LEU A 498 14.84 -23.62 1.04
N ALA A 499 15.99 -24.08 0.58
CA ALA A 499 16.11 -25.21 -0.35
C ALA A 499 15.65 -26.53 0.26
N ALA A 500 15.75 -26.71 1.58
CA ALA A 500 15.32 -27.91 2.31
C ALA A 500 13.85 -27.85 2.78
N ARG A 501 13.13 -26.77 2.48
CA ARG A 501 11.71 -26.62 2.81
C ARG A 501 10.91 -27.75 2.14
N PRO A 502 10.05 -28.49 2.86
CA PRO A 502 9.28 -29.57 2.27
C PRO A 502 8.28 -29.03 1.24
N ALA A 503 7.94 -29.83 0.22
CA ALA A 503 6.97 -29.45 -0.81
C ALA A 503 5.64 -28.93 -0.24
N MET A 504 5.19 -29.52 0.87
CA MET A 504 3.96 -29.12 1.57
C MET A 504 3.97 -27.66 2.06
N ALA A 505 5.14 -27.15 2.46
CA ALA A 505 5.27 -25.77 2.94
C ALA A 505 5.23 -24.73 1.80
N TYR A 506 5.26 -25.18 0.54
CA TYR A 506 4.96 -24.34 -0.62
C TYR A 506 3.49 -24.42 -1.05
N ARG A 507 2.65 -25.22 -0.40
CA ARG A 507 1.24 -25.37 -0.80
C ARG A 507 0.42 -24.15 -0.36
N GLY A 508 -0.42 -23.65 -1.26
CA GLY A 508 -1.37 -22.57 -0.95
C GLY A 508 -2.35 -23.00 0.14
N LYS A 509 -2.62 -22.10 1.10
CA LYS A 509 -3.50 -22.39 2.25
C LYS A 509 -4.99 -22.36 1.91
N ARG A 510 -5.38 -21.73 0.79
CA ARG A 510 -6.76 -21.72 0.30
C ARG A 510 -7.03 -22.99 -0.49
N ILE A 511 -7.74 -23.94 0.10
CA ILE A 511 -8.01 -25.25 -0.54
C ILE A 511 -9.30 -25.25 -1.37
N LEU A 512 -10.19 -24.27 -1.14
CA LEU A 512 -11.38 -24.02 -1.95
C LEU A 512 -11.13 -22.81 -2.84
N ASP A 513 -10.82 -23.04 -4.12
CA ASP A 513 -10.79 -21.99 -5.15
C ASP A 513 -12.23 -21.67 -5.59
N LEU A 514 -12.98 -20.99 -4.71
CA LEU A 514 -14.40 -20.68 -4.90
C LEU A 514 -14.66 -19.21 -4.53
N ALA A 515 -15.39 -18.49 -5.39
CA ALA A 515 -15.98 -17.21 -4.99
C ALA A 515 -17.26 -17.46 -4.18
N THR A 516 -17.59 -16.56 -3.25
CA THR A 516 -18.85 -16.64 -2.47
C THR A 516 -20.08 -16.67 -3.39
N THR A 517 -20.03 -15.99 -4.54
CA THR A 517 -21.08 -15.97 -5.56
C THR A 517 -21.28 -17.32 -6.26
N ASP A 518 -20.27 -18.18 -6.25
CA ASP A 518 -20.33 -19.50 -6.88
C ASP A 518 -20.97 -20.54 -5.96
N ILE A 519 -21.21 -20.22 -4.68
CA ILE A 519 -21.83 -21.14 -3.71
C ILE A 519 -23.35 -21.01 -3.82
N ASN A 520 -24.02 -22.11 -4.19
CA ASN A 520 -25.47 -22.17 -4.39
C ASN A 520 -26.18 -23.11 -3.41
N ALA A 521 -25.46 -24.05 -2.81
CA ALA A 521 -25.99 -24.93 -1.76
C ALA A 521 -24.94 -25.23 -0.70
N ILE A 522 -25.38 -25.39 0.55
CA ILE A 522 -24.55 -25.76 1.70
C ILE A 522 -25.30 -26.84 2.48
N ASN A 523 -24.77 -28.06 2.49
CA ASN A 523 -25.31 -29.17 3.27
C ASN A 523 -24.34 -29.50 4.40
N ILE A 524 -24.83 -29.49 5.62
CA ILE A 524 -24.06 -29.72 6.84
C ILE A 524 -24.70 -30.86 7.59
N LYS A 525 -23.92 -31.91 7.82
CA LYS A 525 -24.34 -33.06 8.62
C LYS A 525 -23.40 -33.23 9.80
N THR A 526 -23.96 -33.18 11.01
CA THR A 526 -23.28 -33.45 12.27
C THR A 526 -23.95 -34.64 12.97
N LYS A 527 -23.53 -34.97 14.20
CA LYS A 527 -24.24 -35.98 15.01
C LYS A 527 -25.63 -35.53 15.46
N SER A 528 -25.83 -34.23 15.67
CA SER A 528 -27.07 -33.67 16.23
C SER A 528 -27.93 -32.90 15.20
N SER A 529 -27.37 -32.56 14.03
CA SER A 529 -28.03 -31.73 13.03
C SER A 529 -27.79 -32.24 11.60
N ASP A 530 -28.81 -32.07 10.76
CA ASP A 530 -28.75 -32.30 9.31
C ASP A 530 -29.43 -31.08 8.65
N ILE A 531 -28.63 -30.17 8.12
CA ILE A 531 -29.05 -28.85 7.65
C ILE A 531 -28.68 -28.70 6.18
N SER A 532 -29.65 -28.31 5.36
CA SER A 532 -29.43 -28.04 3.92
C SER A 532 -29.93 -26.67 3.55
N PHE A 533 -29.06 -25.82 3.04
CA PHE A 533 -29.39 -24.51 2.48
C PHE A 533 -29.24 -24.53 0.95
N SER A 534 -30.12 -23.80 0.26
CA SER A 534 -30.02 -23.56 -1.18
C SER A 534 -30.38 -22.11 -1.49
N LYS A 535 -29.76 -21.53 -2.51
CA LYS A 535 -30.17 -20.23 -3.03
C LYS A 535 -31.41 -20.42 -3.92
N ALA A 536 -32.44 -19.63 -3.68
CA ALA A 536 -33.62 -19.54 -4.54
C ALA A 536 -33.31 -18.70 -5.80
N PRO A 537 -34.13 -18.75 -6.87
CA PRO A 537 -33.91 -18.00 -8.11
C PRO A 537 -33.73 -16.48 -7.92
N GLU A 538 -34.40 -15.90 -6.93
CA GLU A 538 -34.27 -14.50 -6.52
C GLU A 538 -32.97 -14.16 -5.77
N GLY A 539 -32.12 -15.16 -5.51
CA GLY A 539 -30.81 -14.98 -4.89
C GLY A 539 -30.79 -15.04 -3.36
N LYS A 540 -31.91 -15.31 -2.69
CA LYS A 540 -31.98 -15.49 -1.23
C LYS A 540 -31.75 -16.94 -0.82
N TRP A 541 -31.15 -17.14 0.35
CA TRP A 541 -31.03 -18.44 0.97
C TRP A 541 -32.37 -18.93 1.51
N VAL A 542 -32.67 -20.19 1.21
CA VAL A 542 -33.76 -20.96 1.80
C VAL A 542 -33.20 -22.23 2.43
N ILE A 543 -33.86 -22.72 3.46
CA ILE A 543 -33.53 -24.00 4.08
C ILE A 543 -34.42 -25.11 3.48
N LEU A 544 -33.78 -26.17 3.02
CA LEU A 544 -34.41 -27.36 2.46
C LEU A 544 -34.60 -28.46 3.52
N ASN A 545 -33.68 -28.54 4.48
CA ASN A 545 -33.76 -29.46 5.60
C ASN A 545 -33.39 -28.75 6.92
N PRO A 546 -34.27 -28.72 7.93
CA PRO A 546 -35.69 -29.08 7.86
C PRO A 546 -36.48 -28.17 6.91
N LYS A 547 -37.46 -28.74 6.18
CA LYS A 547 -38.29 -28.00 5.22
C LYS A 547 -39.27 -27.07 5.93
N GLY A 548 -39.46 -25.87 5.39
CA GLY A 548 -40.51 -24.94 5.82
C GLY A 548 -40.14 -24.05 7.01
N VAL A 549 -38.87 -24.05 7.43
CA VAL A 549 -38.34 -23.12 8.43
C VAL A 549 -37.94 -21.82 7.75
N GLU A 550 -38.35 -20.68 8.30
CA GLU A 550 -37.86 -19.37 7.84
C GLU A 550 -36.47 -19.10 8.43
N ILE A 551 -35.55 -18.58 7.61
CA ILE A 551 -34.17 -18.33 8.02
C ILE A 551 -33.76 -16.89 7.78
N ASP A 552 -32.79 -16.45 8.56
CA ASP A 552 -32.05 -15.21 8.41
C ASP A 552 -31.00 -15.38 7.31
N ASP A 553 -31.35 -14.93 6.11
CA ASP A 553 -30.51 -14.96 4.90
C ASP A 553 -29.08 -14.38 5.12
N PRO A 554 -28.91 -13.22 5.80
CA PRO A 554 -27.60 -12.72 6.19
C PRO A 554 -26.73 -13.72 6.97
N LYS A 555 -27.30 -14.48 7.93
CA LYS A 555 -26.53 -15.47 8.71
C LYS A 555 -26.01 -16.62 7.83
N VAL A 556 -26.80 -17.06 6.85
CA VAL A 556 -26.35 -18.10 5.91
C VAL A 556 -25.34 -17.54 4.91
N SER A 557 -25.54 -16.31 4.44
CA SER A 557 -24.56 -15.60 3.60
C SER A 557 -23.21 -15.42 4.31
N GLN A 558 -23.21 -15.14 5.62
CA GLN A 558 -21.98 -15.08 6.42
C GLN A 558 -21.27 -16.43 6.46
N LEU A 559 -22.00 -17.53 6.64
CA LEU A 559 -21.44 -18.89 6.58
C LEU A 559 -20.84 -19.19 5.19
N ALA A 560 -21.55 -18.85 4.11
CA ALA A 560 -21.04 -19.01 2.74
C ALA A 560 -19.74 -18.23 2.52
N ASN A 561 -19.65 -17.02 3.06
CA ASN A 561 -18.42 -16.22 3.02
C ASN A 561 -17.29 -16.85 3.84
N SER A 562 -17.57 -17.31 5.05
CA SER A 562 -16.57 -18.05 5.86
C SER A 562 -16.04 -19.28 5.13
N LEU A 563 -16.87 -19.98 4.35
CA LEU A 563 -16.45 -21.12 3.54
C LEU A 563 -15.59 -20.73 2.34
N SER A 564 -15.84 -19.59 1.67
CA SER A 564 -15.06 -19.17 0.50
C SER A 564 -13.71 -18.55 0.87
N THR A 565 -13.60 -17.97 2.07
CA THR A 565 -12.39 -17.26 2.51
C THR A 565 -11.53 -18.01 3.51
N PHE A 566 -11.93 -19.18 4.00
CA PHE A 566 -11.11 -19.87 5.00
C PHE A 566 -9.77 -20.32 4.43
N GLU A 567 -8.77 -20.29 5.30
CA GLU A 567 -7.45 -20.85 5.04
C GLU A 567 -7.21 -22.03 5.96
N VAL A 568 -6.55 -23.04 5.40
CA VAL A 568 -6.02 -24.16 6.15
C VAL A 568 -4.93 -23.65 7.11
N ALA A 569 -4.98 -24.10 8.36
CA ALA A 569 -3.97 -23.76 9.36
C ALA A 569 -2.63 -24.47 9.08
N GLU A 570 -2.70 -25.77 8.78
CA GLU A 570 -1.54 -26.62 8.54
C GLU A 570 -1.94 -27.83 7.67
N PHE A 571 -1.06 -28.24 6.75
CA PHE A 571 -1.19 -29.52 6.05
C PHE A 571 -0.29 -30.56 6.72
N LEU A 572 -0.84 -31.74 6.99
CA LEU A 572 -0.16 -32.76 7.80
C LEU A 572 0.32 -33.96 6.97
N GLU A 573 -0.50 -34.42 6.02
CA GLU A 573 -0.20 -35.62 5.25
C GLU A 573 -0.81 -35.52 3.84
N GLU A 574 0.01 -35.70 2.81
CA GLU A 574 -0.44 -35.55 1.41
C GLU A 574 -1.29 -36.73 0.94
N LEU A 575 -0.85 -37.95 1.27
CA LEU A 575 -1.49 -39.21 0.88
C LEU A 575 -1.66 -40.09 2.12
N PRO A 576 -2.68 -39.83 2.97
CA PRO A 576 -2.89 -40.60 4.19
C PRO A 576 -3.27 -42.05 3.90
N THR A 577 -2.74 -42.98 4.69
CA THR A 577 -3.20 -44.38 4.62
C THR A 577 -4.61 -44.50 5.19
N LYS A 578 -5.34 -45.56 4.78
CA LYS A 578 -6.68 -45.82 5.33
C LYS A 578 -6.66 -46.00 6.85
N GLU A 579 -5.59 -46.59 7.39
CA GLU A 579 -5.42 -46.79 8.82
C GLU A 579 -5.23 -45.46 9.58
N ASP A 580 -4.47 -44.52 9.00
CA ASP A 580 -4.24 -43.20 9.59
C ASP A 580 -5.52 -42.35 9.63
N LEU A 581 -6.34 -42.43 8.57
CA LEU A 581 -7.65 -41.77 8.53
C LEU A 581 -8.55 -42.19 9.69
N VAL A 582 -8.47 -43.46 10.12
CA VAL A 582 -9.24 -44.01 11.24
C VAL A 582 -8.57 -43.67 12.58
N SER A 583 -7.34 -44.13 12.76
CA SER A 583 -6.65 -44.15 14.06
C SER A 583 -6.21 -42.75 14.50
N LYS A 584 -5.51 -42.01 13.62
CA LYS A 584 -4.93 -40.70 13.91
C LYS A 584 -5.96 -39.58 13.80
N TYR A 585 -6.69 -39.51 12.68
CA TYR A 585 -7.48 -38.32 12.35
C TYR A 585 -8.98 -38.44 12.66
N GLY A 586 -9.51 -39.67 12.74
CA GLY A 586 -10.94 -39.92 12.94
C GLY A 586 -11.82 -39.42 11.79
N LEU A 587 -11.29 -39.40 10.57
CA LEU A 587 -12.00 -38.96 9.36
C LEU A 587 -12.93 -40.04 8.78
N ASP A 588 -12.78 -41.30 9.21
CA ASP A 588 -13.72 -42.39 8.90
C ASP A 588 -15.10 -42.20 9.57
N LYS A 589 -15.11 -41.53 10.74
CA LYS A 589 -16.32 -41.18 11.50
C LYS A 589 -16.34 -39.68 11.75
N PRO A 590 -16.63 -38.88 10.71
CA PRO A 590 -16.53 -37.43 10.80
C PRO A 590 -17.52 -36.87 11.82
N ILE A 591 -17.10 -35.84 12.56
CA ILE A 591 -17.97 -35.07 13.45
C ILE A 591 -18.82 -34.05 12.67
N VAL A 592 -18.34 -33.62 11.51
CA VAL A 592 -19.05 -32.76 10.56
C VAL A 592 -18.72 -33.24 9.14
N THR A 593 -19.76 -33.39 8.33
CA THR A 593 -19.66 -33.55 6.87
C THR A 593 -20.28 -32.33 6.23
N LEU A 594 -19.51 -31.63 5.41
CA LEU A 594 -19.94 -30.46 4.64
C LEU A 594 -19.94 -30.81 3.15
N GLU A 595 -21.02 -30.47 2.45
CA GLU A 595 -21.09 -30.52 0.99
C GLU A 595 -21.51 -29.15 0.44
N ILE A 596 -20.71 -28.63 -0.49
CA ILE A 596 -20.93 -27.32 -1.11
C ILE A 596 -21.36 -27.54 -2.57
N GLY A 597 -22.59 -27.15 -2.89
CA GLY A 597 -23.11 -27.12 -4.25
C GLY A 597 -22.74 -25.80 -4.94
N LEU A 598 -22.29 -25.89 -6.19
CA LEU A 598 -21.85 -24.74 -6.97
C LEU A 598 -22.97 -24.23 -7.89
N ALA A 599 -22.90 -22.95 -8.27
CA ALA A 599 -23.85 -22.31 -9.18
C ALA A 599 -23.89 -23.00 -10.56
N ASP A 600 -22.74 -23.45 -11.04
CA ASP A 600 -22.66 -24.36 -12.20
C ASP A 600 -22.89 -25.80 -11.75
N ALA A 601 -24.12 -26.28 -11.91
CA ALA A 601 -24.52 -27.64 -11.54
C ALA A 601 -23.77 -28.76 -12.28
N LYS A 602 -23.02 -28.44 -13.36
CA LYS A 602 -22.16 -29.42 -14.04
C LYS A 602 -20.87 -29.68 -13.28
N LYS A 603 -20.45 -28.76 -12.41
CA LYS A 603 -19.25 -28.94 -11.56
C LYS A 603 -19.60 -29.85 -10.38
N PRO A 604 -18.71 -30.78 -10.00
CA PRO A 604 -18.95 -31.65 -8.86
C PRO A 604 -19.03 -30.83 -7.57
N LEU A 605 -19.92 -31.23 -6.66
CA LEU A 605 -19.98 -30.69 -5.31
C LEU A 605 -18.63 -30.86 -4.60
N LYS A 606 -18.28 -29.91 -3.74
CA LYS A 606 -17.07 -30.00 -2.92
C LYS A 606 -17.45 -30.59 -1.57
N LYS A 607 -16.88 -31.74 -1.23
CA LYS A 607 -17.14 -32.43 0.04
C LYS A 607 -15.97 -32.25 0.99
N MET A 608 -16.22 -31.77 2.19
CA MET A 608 -15.24 -31.70 3.27
C MET A 608 -15.71 -32.53 4.45
N ILE A 609 -14.83 -33.40 4.95
CA ILE A 609 -15.06 -34.18 6.15
C ILE A 609 -14.16 -33.66 7.26
N ILE A 610 -14.69 -33.55 8.47
CA ILE A 610 -14.00 -33.02 9.65
C ILE A 610 -14.04 -34.08 10.74
N GLY A 611 -12.86 -34.43 11.26
CA GLY A 611 -12.62 -35.51 12.22
C GLY A 611 -12.37 -35.02 13.64
N LYS A 612 -11.43 -35.64 14.34
CA LYS A 612 -11.12 -35.34 15.76
C LYS A 612 -10.54 -33.92 15.94
N PRO A 613 -10.71 -33.32 17.13
CA PRO A 613 -9.98 -32.11 17.49
C PRO A 613 -8.46 -32.38 17.60
N LEU A 614 -7.65 -31.39 17.27
CA LEU A 614 -6.17 -31.41 17.35
C LEU A 614 -5.67 -31.18 18.79
N ALA A 615 -6.19 -31.88 19.80
CA ALA A 615 -5.81 -31.61 21.19
C ALA A 615 -4.31 -31.94 21.48
N PRO A 616 -3.58 -31.11 22.25
CA PRO A 616 -4.02 -29.89 22.96
C PRO A 616 -3.96 -28.59 22.14
N LYS A 617 -3.56 -28.63 20.87
CA LYS A 617 -3.52 -27.45 19.98
C LYS A 617 -4.95 -27.07 19.51
N PRO A 618 -5.19 -25.82 19.10
CA PRO A 618 -6.46 -25.45 18.50
C PRO A 618 -6.59 -26.04 17.09
N GLY A 619 -7.81 -26.42 16.71
CA GLY A 619 -8.16 -26.86 15.35
C GLY A 619 -8.70 -28.29 15.29
N PHE A 620 -9.10 -28.69 14.09
CA PHE A 620 -9.64 -30.01 13.79
C PHE A 620 -9.00 -30.58 12.54
N PHE A 621 -8.81 -31.91 12.50
CA PHE A 621 -8.40 -32.58 11.29
C PHE A 621 -9.53 -32.56 10.26
N ALA A 622 -9.21 -32.25 9.02
CA ALA A 622 -10.15 -32.20 7.92
C ALA A 622 -9.52 -32.73 6.63
N ARG A 623 -10.38 -33.11 5.70
CA ARG A 623 -9.99 -33.60 4.37
C ARG A 623 -11.02 -33.19 3.34
N LEU A 624 -10.53 -32.75 2.18
CA LEU A 624 -11.34 -32.42 1.02
C LEU A 624 -11.43 -33.64 0.11
N ASN A 625 -12.66 -34.08 -0.17
CA ASN A 625 -13.00 -35.28 -0.95
C ASN A 625 -12.29 -36.55 -0.40
N THR A 626 -12.34 -37.65 -1.16
CA THR A 626 -11.79 -38.95 -0.77
C THR A 626 -10.31 -39.15 -1.11
N GLU A 627 -9.71 -38.23 -1.87
CA GLU A 627 -8.36 -38.38 -2.46
C GLU A 627 -7.40 -37.22 -2.08
N GLY A 628 -7.84 -36.24 -1.29
CA GLY A 628 -7.01 -35.08 -0.91
C GLY A 628 -6.10 -35.29 0.31
N PRO A 629 -5.28 -34.28 0.65
CA PRO A 629 -4.44 -34.29 1.84
C PRO A 629 -5.26 -34.15 3.13
N VAL A 630 -4.69 -34.56 4.26
CA VAL A 630 -5.19 -34.24 5.60
C VAL A 630 -4.61 -32.90 6.04
N PHE A 631 -5.47 -32.04 6.53
CA PHE A 631 -5.12 -30.70 6.99
C PHE A 631 -5.87 -30.31 8.25
N VAL A 632 -5.47 -29.18 8.84
CA VAL A 632 -6.07 -28.61 10.04
C VAL A 632 -6.91 -27.39 9.68
N ILE A 633 -8.14 -27.34 10.17
CA ILE A 633 -9.01 -26.16 10.10
C ILE A 633 -9.22 -25.55 11.48
N GLY A 634 -9.45 -24.24 11.52
CA GLY A 634 -9.64 -23.49 12.76
C GLY A 634 -10.95 -23.81 13.49
N ASN A 635 -10.96 -23.60 14.80
CA ASN A 635 -12.13 -23.84 15.67
C ASN A 635 -13.35 -23.03 15.23
N ASP A 636 -13.17 -21.78 14.79
CA ASP A 636 -14.28 -20.88 14.45
C ASP A 636 -15.12 -21.38 13.27
N LEU A 637 -14.45 -21.97 12.27
CA LEU A 637 -15.13 -22.57 11.13
C LEU A 637 -15.94 -23.79 11.58
N VAL A 638 -15.35 -24.66 12.40
CA VAL A 638 -16.03 -25.85 12.92
C VAL A 638 -17.21 -25.46 13.81
N ALA A 639 -17.05 -24.48 14.69
CA ALA A 639 -18.12 -23.95 15.52
C ALA A 639 -19.27 -23.38 14.66
N SER A 640 -18.95 -22.68 13.58
CA SER A 640 -19.95 -22.17 12.63
C SER A 640 -20.69 -23.30 11.91
N LEU A 641 -20.00 -24.39 11.57
CA LEU A 641 -20.58 -25.58 10.96
C LEU A 641 -21.36 -26.46 11.95
N GLN A 642 -21.14 -26.32 13.25
CA GLN A 642 -21.87 -27.06 14.28
C GLN A 642 -23.11 -26.31 14.80
N LYS A 643 -23.36 -25.10 14.30
CA LYS A 643 -24.60 -24.36 14.62
C LYS A 643 -25.83 -25.18 14.23
N GLU A 644 -26.80 -25.22 15.14
CA GLU A 644 -28.08 -25.86 14.90
C GLU A 644 -29.02 -24.94 14.13
N THR A 645 -30.10 -25.52 13.56
CA THR A 645 -31.11 -24.79 12.78
C THR A 645 -31.64 -23.56 13.52
N LEU A 646 -31.80 -23.63 14.84
CA LEU A 646 -32.29 -22.54 15.68
C LEU A 646 -31.42 -21.27 15.60
N SER A 647 -30.12 -21.41 15.36
CA SER A 647 -29.19 -20.28 15.25
C SER A 647 -29.44 -19.43 14.00
N TYR A 648 -30.09 -20.01 12.98
CA TYR A 648 -30.36 -19.39 11.69
C TYR A 648 -31.76 -18.77 11.61
N LEU A 649 -32.58 -18.84 12.67
CA LEU A 649 -33.88 -18.18 12.70
C LEU A 649 -33.73 -16.64 12.76
N PRO A 650 -34.67 -15.88 12.15
CA PRO A 650 -34.74 -14.43 12.31
C PRO A 650 -35.09 -14.08 13.76
N GLN A 651 -34.43 -13.08 14.34
CA GLN A 651 -34.69 -12.69 15.75
C GLN A 651 -35.96 -11.86 15.92
N ASP A 652 -36.37 -11.10 14.91
CA ASP A 652 -37.63 -10.35 14.96
C ASP A 652 -38.83 -11.30 14.78
N PHE A 653 -39.80 -11.29 15.71
CA PHE A 653 -41.06 -12.02 15.50
C PHE A 653 -41.90 -11.37 14.39
N TRP A 654 -41.80 -10.05 14.28
CA TRP A 654 -42.27 -9.25 13.16
C TRP A 654 -41.54 -7.93 13.14
N LYS A 655 -41.65 -7.23 12.00
CA LYS A 655 -41.17 -5.86 11.83
C LYS A 655 -42.22 -5.07 11.07
N LEU A 656 -42.85 -4.13 11.76
CA LEU A 656 -43.88 -3.25 11.20
C LEU A 656 -43.35 -1.81 11.17
N LEU A 657 -43.97 -0.93 10.39
CA LEU A 657 -43.76 0.50 10.57
C LEU A 657 -44.68 1.00 11.68
N SER A 658 -44.19 1.93 12.51
CA SER A 658 -45.01 2.48 13.60
C SER A 658 -46.37 2.97 13.08
N ASN A 659 -46.36 3.71 11.96
CA ASN A 659 -47.55 4.29 11.33
C ASN A 659 -48.49 3.26 10.68
N GLU A 660 -48.12 1.99 10.60
CA GLU A 660 -48.99 0.91 10.11
C GLU A 660 -49.83 0.31 11.23
N ILE A 661 -49.42 0.44 12.49
CA ILE A 661 -50.13 -0.14 13.62
C ILE A 661 -51.28 0.78 14.02
N THR A 662 -52.50 0.25 14.01
CA THR A 662 -53.72 0.99 14.37
C THR A 662 -54.22 0.65 15.77
N THR A 663 -53.98 -0.58 16.23
CA THR A 663 -54.46 -1.05 17.53
C THR A 663 -53.41 -1.91 18.21
N VAL A 664 -53.27 -1.76 19.53
CA VAL A 664 -52.50 -2.66 20.39
C VAL A 664 -53.40 -3.12 21.53
N LYS A 665 -53.49 -4.43 21.74
CA LYS A 665 -54.22 -5.03 22.86
C LYS A 665 -53.26 -5.82 23.72
N ILE A 666 -53.27 -5.56 25.01
CA ILE A 666 -52.53 -6.34 26.00
C ILE A 666 -53.55 -7.03 26.89
N ASN A 667 -53.50 -8.36 26.93
CA ASN A 667 -54.36 -9.19 27.77
C ASN A 667 -53.51 -9.99 28.76
N ARG A 668 -53.74 -9.80 30.05
CA ARG A 668 -53.04 -10.47 31.15
C ARG A 668 -54.03 -10.84 32.26
N PRO A 669 -53.71 -11.79 33.15
CA PRO A 669 -54.59 -12.16 34.26
C PRO A 669 -54.98 -10.99 35.18
N ALA A 670 -54.12 -9.96 35.27
CA ALA A 670 -54.38 -8.75 36.06
C ALA A 670 -55.39 -7.77 35.40
N GLY A 671 -55.69 -7.92 34.11
CA GLY A 671 -56.57 -7.04 33.36
C GLY A 671 -56.21 -6.95 31.88
N GLU A 672 -57.12 -6.39 31.07
CA GLU A 672 -56.85 -6.10 29.65
C GLU A 672 -56.93 -4.59 29.39
N PHE A 673 -56.14 -4.12 28.43
CA PHE A 673 -56.27 -2.77 27.91
C PHE A 673 -56.00 -2.70 26.42
N SER A 674 -56.55 -1.66 25.79
CA SER A 674 -56.43 -1.42 24.36
C SER A 674 -55.97 0.01 24.08
N LEU A 675 -55.07 0.13 23.12
CA LEU A 675 -54.58 1.37 22.56
C LEU A 675 -55.05 1.47 21.12
N GLU A 676 -55.56 2.63 20.72
CA GLU A 676 -55.96 2.96 19.36
C GLU A 676 -55.19 4.17 18.86
N ARG A 677 -54.74 4.09 17.62
CA ARG A 677 -54.05 5.20 16.95
C ARG A 677 -55.06 6.08 16.23
N GLY A 678 -55.27 7.29 16.75
CA GLY A 678 -56.08 8.34 16.11
C GLY A 678 -55.23 9.36 15.36
N GLU A 679 -55.86 10.43 14.86
CA GLU A 679 -55.19 11.53 14.15
C GLU A 679 -54.20 12.29 15.04
N ALA A 680 -54.54 12.49 16.31
CA ALA A 680 -53.73 13.22 17.28
C ALA A 680 -52.67 12.34 18.00
N GLY A 681 -52.53 11.06 17.63
CA GLY A 681 -51.62 10.11 18.26
C GLY A 681 -52.32 8.90 18.90
N TRP A 682 -51.62 8.21 19.79
CA TRP A 682 -52.16 7.07 20.52
C TRP A 682 -53.19 7.50 21.57
N LYS A 683 -54.19 6.67 21.79
CA LYS A 683 -55.26 6.85 22.77
C LYS A 683 -55.49 5.52 23.50
N ILE A 684 -55.61 5.55 24.82
CA ILE A 684 -56.15 4.42 25.58
C ILE A 684 -57.64 4.35 25.26
N SER A 685 -58.12 3.27 24.66
CA SER A 685 -59.53 3.11 24.26
C SER A 685 -60.34 2.24 25.24
N ALA A 686 -59.69 1.30 25.92
CA ALA A 686 -60.26 0.47 26.97
C ALA A 686 -59.21 0.16 28.06
N PRO A 687 -59.59 0.01 29.35
CA PRO A 687 -60.97 0.02 29.87
C PRO A 687 -61.58 1.42 30.05
N PHE A 688 -60.80 2.47 29.84
CA PHE A 688 -61.23 3.86 29.84
C PHE A 688 -60.63 4.61 28.65
N THR A 689 -61.12 5.83 28.41
CA THR A 689 -60.62 6.71 27.36
C THR A 689 -59.67 7.76 27.95
N ALA A 690 -58.40 7.77 27.52
CA ALA A 690 -57.42 8.79 27.92
C ALA A 690 -56.32 8.97 26.88
N THR A 691 -55.64 10.11 26.92
CA THR A 691 -54.38 10.32 26.19
C THR A 691 -53.24 9.78 27.04
N PRO A 692 -52.50 8.77 26.56
CA PRO A 692 -51.34 8.25 27.27
C PRO A 692 -50.16 9.23 27.20
N PHE A 693 -49.28 9.16 28.19
CA PHE A 693 -48.06 9.96 28.29
C PHE A 693 -47.10 9.59 27.16
N ALA A 694 -46.67 10.60 26.39
CA ALA A 694 -45.90 10.40 25.17
C ALA A 694 -44.62 9.60 25.39
N GLU A 695 -43.88 9.86 26.47
CA GLU A 695 -42.61 9.17 26.78
C GLU A 695 -42.83 7.67 27.02
N LYS A 696 -43.80 7.31 27.89
CA LYS A 696 -44.14 5.91 28.18
C LYS A 696 -44.70 5.18 26.95
N MET A 697 -45.46 5.88 26.12
CA MET A 697 -45.94 5.32 24.85
C MET A 697 -44.82 5.06 23.86
N GLU A 698 -43.81 5.93 23.80
CA GLU A 698 -42.67 5.73 22.91
C GLU A 698 -41.87 4.49 23.31
N GLU A 699 -41.66 4.28 24.62
CA GLU A 699 -41.02 3.08 25.16
C GLU A 699 -41.81 1.81 24.80
N LEU A 700 -43.11 1.79 25.07
CA LEU A 700 -43.98 0.65 24.71
C LEU A 700 -44.02 0.41 23.20
N ALA A 701 -44.06 1.49 22.39
CA ALA A 701 -44.11 1.39 20.93
C ALA A 701 -42.85 0.80 20.32
N LYS A 702 -41.67 1.04 20.90
CA LYS A 702 -40.41 0.41 20.44
C LYS A 702 -40.52 -1.12 20.48
N GLU A 703 -41.16 -1.65 21.52
CA GLU A 703 -41.22 -3.09 21.76
C GLU A 703 -42.29 -3.80 20.91
N PHE A 704 -43.48 -3.20 20.70
CA PHE A 704 -44.52 -3.86 19.90
C PHE A 704 -44.35 -3.71 18.38
N VAL A 705 -43.51 -2.78 17.90
CA VAL A 705 -43.24 -2.57 16.47
C VAL A 705 -42.29 -3.64 15.90
N SER A 706 -41.27 -4.02 16.68
CA SER A 706 -40.26 -5.00 16.29
C SER A 706 -39.84 -5.86 17.49
N PRO A 707 -40.74 -6.68 18.05
CA PRO A 707 -40.41 -7.54 19.18
C PRO A 707 -39.37 -8.57 18.78
N LYS A 708 -38.36 -8.76 19.64
CA LYS A 708 -37.21 -9.62 19.36
C LYS A 708 -37.11 -10.79 20.32
N ALA A 709 -36.82 -11.95 19.76
CA ALA A 709 -36.30 -13.10 20.48
C ALA A 709 -34.83 -12.85 20.87
N ASP A 710 -34.51 -13.15 22.11
CA ASP A 710 -33.14 -13.23 22.60
C ASP A 710 -32.46 -14.51 22.07
N SER A 711 -33.17 -15.65 22.19
CA SER A 711 -32.74 -16.95 21.68
C SER A 711 -33.94 -17.85 21.35
N PHE A 712 -33.70 -18.96 20.65
CA PHE A 712 -34.70 -19.96 20.31
C PHE A 712 -34.39 -21.29 20.99
N VAL A 713 -35.43 -21.97 21.48
CA VAL A 713 -35.30 -23.23 22.24
C VAL A 713 -35.92 -24.43 21.54
N ALA A 714 -36.87 -24.22 20.63
CA ALA A 714 -37.49 -25.29 19.85
C ALA A 714 -38.08 -24.77 18.54
N LEU A 715 -37.96 -25.57 17.47
CA LEU A 715 -38.61 -25.27 16.19
C LEU A 715 -40.12 -25.48 16.25
N ASP A 716 -40.59 -26.43 17.03
CA ASP A 716 -42.01 -26.71 17.26
C ASP A 716 -42.18 -27.43 18.61
N SER A 717 -43.36 -27.34 19.21
CA SER A 717 -43.74 -28.11 20.41
C SER A 717 -45.25 -28.23 20.53
N LYS A 718 -45.71 -29.43 20.89
CA LYS A 718 -47.11 -29.71 21.23
C LYS A 718 -47.40 -29.57 22.74
N GLU A 719 -46.41 -29.23 23.54
CA GLU A 719 -46.48 -29.15 25.00
C GLU A 719 -46.69 -27.70 25.49
N ASP A 720 -47.82 -27.08 25.16
CA ASP A 720 -48.09 -25.67 25.54
C ASP A 720 -47.99 -25.42 27.06
N ALA A 721 -48.42 -26.38 27.87
CA ALA A 721 -48.35 -26.32 29.33
C ALA A 721 -46.90 -26.29 29.87
N LYS A 722 -45.94 -26.89 29.15
CA LYS A 722 -44.51 -26.86 29.54
C LYS A 722 -43.98 -25.44 29.50
N PHE A 723 -44.32 -24.70 28.45
CA PHE A 723 -43.86 -23.33 28.21
C PHE A 723 -44.80 -22.26 28.78
N GLY A 724 -46.01 -22.64 29.21
CA GLY A 724 -47.01 -21.74 29.78
C GLY A 724 -47.84 -20.99 28.74
N PHE A 725 -48.01 -21.55 27.54
CA PHE A 725 -48.85 -20.94 26.50
C PHE A 725 -50.32 -21.33 26.61
N ASP A 726 -50.64 -22.36 27.41
CA ASP A 726 -52.01 -22.74 27.80
C ASP A 726 -52.66 -21.68 28.71
N LYS A 727 -51.83 -21.07 29.56
CA LYS A 727 -52.17 -19.93 30.43
C LYS A 727 -51.09 -18.87 30.30
N PRO A 728 -51.09 -18.10 29.20
CA PRO A 728 -50.05 -17.12 28.94
C PRO A 728 -50.03 -16.07 30.04
N PHE A 729 -48.83 -15.70 30.45
CA PHE A 729 -48.58 -14.59 31.36
C PHE A 729 -49.12 -13.28 30.78
N LEU A 730 -48.91 -13.07 29.47
CA LEU A 730 -49.36 -11.90 28.73
C LEU A 730 -49.57 -12.25 27.26
N GLN A 731 -50.61 -11.70 26.64
CA GLN A 731 -50.82 -11.73 25.19
C GLN A 731 -50.74 -10.30 24.64
N LEU A 732 -49.77 -10.05 23.75
CA LEU A 732 -49.62 -8.80 23.03
C LEU A 732 -50.17 -8.99 21.61
N THR A 733 -51.24 -8.28 21.27
CA THR A 733 -51.82 -8.31 19.91
C THR A 733 -51.68 -6.94 19.27
N VAL A 734 -51.10 -6.89 18.08
CA VAL A 734 -51.03 -5.69 17.24
C VAL A 734 -51.91 -5.88 16.00
N THR A 735 -52.67 -4.86 15.65
CA THR A 735 -53.48 -4.80 14.43
C THR A 735 -52.93 -3.73 13.51
N ASP A 736 -52.69 -4.07 12.25
CA ASP A 736 -52.24 -3.13 11.23
C ASP A 736 -53.40 -2.43 10.48
N LYS A 737 -53.07 -1.47 9.62
CA LYS A 737 -54.02 -0.74 8.75
C LYS A 737 -54.84 -1.64 7.82
N ASP A 738 -54.32 -2.82 7.47
CA ASP A 738 -55.02 -3.83 6.66
C ASP A 738 -55.94 -4.72 7.51
N LYS A 739 -56.09 -4.41 8.81
CA LYS A 739 -56.81 -5.20 9.81
C LYS A 739 -56.24 -6.60 10.03
N LYS A 740 -54.96 -6.82 9.75
CA LYS A 740 -54.28 -8.09 10.07
C LYS A 740 -53.77 -8.05 11.50
N GLU A 741 -54.04 -9.11 12.25
CA GLU A 741 -53.60 -9.25 13.63
C GLU A 741 -52.33 -10.10 13.72
N LYS A 742 -51.40 -9.68 14.59
CA LYS A 742 -50.27 -10.49 15.04
C LYS A 742 -50.31 -10.57 16.56
N THR A 743 -50.33 -11.79 17.09
CA THR A 743 -50.34 -12.02 18.54
C THR A 743 -49.08 -12.74 19.00
N LEU A 744 -48.37 -12.13 19.94
CA LEU A 744 -47.26 -12.73 20.68
C LEU A 744 -47.76 -13.17 22.06
N LEU A 745 -47.52 -14.44 22.38
CA LEU A 745 -47.81 -15.04 23.68
C LEU A 745 -46.54 -15.07 24.51
N LEU A 746 -46.59 -14.54 25.73
CA LEU A 746 -45.54 -14.68 26.74
C LEU A 746 -45.96 -15.75 27.74
N GLY A 747 -45.09 -16.72 27.96
CA GLY A 747 -45.33 -17.89 28.81
C GLY A 747 -44.66 -17.78 30.18
N LYS A 748 -44.26 -18.95 30.70
CA LYS A 748 -43.54 -19.11 31.98
C LYS A 748 -42.20 -18.38 31.95
N ILE A 749 -41.74 -18.05 33.15
CA ILE A 749 -40.41 -17.53 33.39
C ILE A 749 -39.37 -18.63 33.10
N VAL A 750 -38.30 -18.25 32.42
CA VAL A 750 -37.14 -19.12 32.14
C VAL A 750 -36.11 -18.94 33.25
N SER A 751 -35.87 -17.69 33.65
CA SER A 751 -34.98 -17.31 34.74
C SER A 751 -35.58 -16.16 35.54
N GLU A 752 -35.81 -16.39 36.83
CA GLU A 752 -36.26 -15.35 37.78
C GLU A 752 -35.26 -14.19 37.89
N GLU A 753 -33.97 -14.49 38.01
CA GLU A 753 -32.90 -13.48 38.15
C GLU A 753 -32.79 -12.58 36.90
N ALA A 754 -32.68 -13.19 35.71
CA ALA A 754 -32.60 -12.46 34.44
C ALA A 754 -33.94 -11.87 33.97
N GLY A 755 -35.07 -12.24 34.58
CA GLY A 755 -36.42 -11.82 34.21
C GLY A 755 -36.85 -12.22 32.80
N THR A 756 -36.31 -13.32 32.26
CA THR A 756 -36.59 -13.78 30.88
C THR A 756 -37.78 -14.74 30.82
N ARG A 757 -38.53 -14.73 29.72
CA ARG A 757 -39.74 -15.56 29.56
C ARG A 757 -39.74 -16.28 28.23
N TYR A 758 -40.45 -17.41 28.18
CA TYR A 758 -40.76 -18.05 26.90
C TYR A 758 -41.72 -17.16 26.09
N ALA A 759 -41.56 -17.14 24.77
CA ALA A 759 -42.47 -16.46 23.87
C ALA A 759 -42.69 -17.24 22.56
N ARG A 760 -43.87 -17.10 21.97
CA ARG A 760 -44.17 -17.59 20.61
C ARG A 760 -45.27 -16.76 19.96
N LEU A 761 -45.37 -16.85 18.65
CA LEU A 761 -46.55 -16.36 17.94
C LEU A 761 -47.72 -17.32 18.17
N LYS A 762 -48.93 -16.78 18.37
CA LYS A 762 -50.13 -17.54 18.78
C LYS A 762 -50.39 -18.81 17.96
N ASP A 763 -50.19 -18.74 16.65
CA ASP A 763 -50.43 -19.85 15.71
C ASP A 763 -49.17 -20.24 14.93
N LYS A 764 -47.98 -19.87 15.42
CA LYS A 764 -46.72 -20.20 14.73
C LYS A 764 -45.62 -20.63 15.70
N ALA A 765 -44.97 -21.71 15.32
CA ALA A 765 -43.58 -22.01 15.65
C ALA A 765 -42.64 -20.88 15.17
N PRO A 766 -41.43 -20.67 15.75
CA PRO A 766 -40.76 -21.43 16.82
C PRO A 766 -41.00 -20.88 18.25
N ILE A 767 -40.49 -21.59 19.26
CA ILE A 767 -40.46 -21.14 20.66
C ILE A 767 -39.15 -20.41 20.95
N ALA A 768 -39.30 -19.20 21.46
CA ALA A 768 -38.21 -18.29 21.78
C ALA A 768 -38.15 -17.96 23.29
N ILE A 769 -37.06 -17.33 23.68
CA ILE A 769 -36.90 -16.62 24.95
C ILE A 769 -36.86 -15.14 24.63
N VAL A 770 -37.57 -14.33 25.42
CA VAL A 770 -37.52 -12.86 25.38
C VAL A 770 -36.86 -12.32 26.63
N ASN A 771 -36.16 -11.19 26.49
CA ASN A 771 -35.41 -10.58 27.57
C ASN A 771 -36.31 -9.78 28.53
N SER A 772 -35.77 -9.41 29.69
CA SER A 772 -36.53 -8.67 30.72
C SER A 772 -36.89 -7.25 30.32
N ALA A 773 -36.15 -6.59 29.44
CA ALA A 773 -36.48 -5.25 28.97
C ALA A 773 -37.80 -5.25 28.20
N PHE A 774 -37.94 -6.18 27.25
CA PHE A 774 -39.18 -6.41 26.52
C PHE A 774 -40.32 -6.77 27.46
N VAL A 775 -40.12 -7.73 28.37
CA VAL A 775 -41.16 -8.17 29.33
C VAL A 775 -41.65 -7.01 30.19
N LYS A 776 -40.74 -6.19 30.74
CA LYS A 776 -41.09 -5.03 31.60
C LYS A 776 -41.85 -3.95 30.84
N ALA A 777 -41.46 -3.68 29.60
CA ALA A 777 -42.09 -2.65 28.79
C ALA A 777 -43.53 -3.01 28.39
N VAL A 778 -43.82 -4.30 28.14
CA VAL A 778 -45.17 -4.75 27.75
C VAL A 778 -46.05 -5.13 28.95
N ASP A 779 -45.47 -5.50 30.09
CA ASP A 779 -46.20 -5.78 31.33
C ASP A 779 -46.52 -4.51 32.13
N VAL A 780 -47.25 -3.60 31.49
CA VAL A 780 -47.68 -2.31 32.05
C VAL A 780 -49.20 -2.27 32.23
N ASP A 781 -49.70 -1.48 33.19
CA ASP A 781 -51.14 -1.19 33.28
C ASP A 781 -51.56 0.00 32.42
N ALA A 782 -52.83 0.07 32.03
CA ALA A 782 -53.39 1.25 31.38
C ALA A 782 -53.23 2.51 32.23
N LEU A 783 -53.35 2.39 33.56
CA LEU A 783 -53.14 3.50 34.49
C LEU A 783 -51.69 3.97 34.52
N ASP A 784 -50.74 3.07 34.32
CA ASP A 784 -49.31 3.42 34.28
C ASP A 784 -48.97 4.25 33.05
N LEU A 785 -49.77 4.17 31.97
CA LEU A 785 -49.57 4.98 30.77
C LEU A 785 -50.06 6.43 30.91
N LEU A 786 -50.68 6.81 32.03
CA LEU A 786 -51.13 8.19 32.24
C LEU A 786 -49.96 9.14 32.58
N ASP A 787 -50.12 10.41 32.22
CA ASP A 787 -49.14 11.46 32.55
C ASP A 787 -49.13 11.72 34.06
N PRO A 788 -48.00 11.51 34.76
CA PRO A 788 -47.94 11.79 36.20
C PRO A 788 -48.12 13.27 36.53
N LEU A 789 -48.00 14.20 35.58
CA LEU A 789 -48.26 15.62 35.77
C LEU A 789 -49.77 15.90 35.85
N VAL A 790 -50.29 15.96 37.08
CA VAL A 790 -51.72 16.16 37.33
C VAL A 790 -52.11 17.64 37.42
N MET A 791 -51.15 18.54 37.64
CA MET A 791 -51.38 19.99 37.58
C MET A 791 -50.10 20.76 37.22
N LYS A 792 -50.24 21.70 36.29
CA LYS A 792 -49.21 22.68 35.91
C LYS A 792 -49.82 24.06 35.86
N GLN A 793 -49.40 24.96 36.75
CA GLN A 793 -49.89 26.34 36.85
C GLN A 793 -48.73 27.30 37.07
N ASP A 794 -48.80 28.51 36.54
CA ASP A 794 -47.84 29.56 36.89
C ASP A 794 -48.11 30.06 38.33
N PRO A 795 -47.15 29.96 39.27
CA PRO A 795 -47.29 30.43 40.64
C PRO A 795 -47.70 31.92 40.73
N SER A 796 -47.32 32.73 39.74
CA SER A 796 -47.64 34.15 39.68
C SER A 796 -49.15 34.41 39.50
N LYS A 797 -49.86 33.46 38.87
CA LYS A 797 -51.30 33.54 38.60
C LYS A 797 -52.15 33.15 39.81
N ILE A 798 -51.56 32.53 40.82
CA ILE A 798 -52.26 32.14 42.04
C ILE A 798 -52.60 33.38 42.88
N LYS A 799 -53.89 33.50 43.22
CA LYS A 799 -54.46 34.62 44.00
C LYS A 799 -54.84 34.21 45.41
N SER A 800 -55.34 32.99 45.61
CA SER A 800 -55.65 32.51 46.95
C SER A 800 -55.64 30.99 47.05
N PHE A 801 -55.43 30.49 48.27
CA PHE A 801 -55.67 29.12 48.69
C PHE A 801 -56.69 29.09 49.81
N LYS A 802 -57.74 28.29 49.66
CA LYS A 802 -58.67 27.98 50.75
C LYS A 802 -58.49 26.51 51.11
N ILE A 803 -58.00 26.23 52.31
CA ILE A 803 -57.73 24.87 52.80
C ILE A 803 -58.77 24.57 53.89
N GLU A 804 -59.62 23.58 53.64
CA GLU A 804 -60.69 23.13 54.53
C GLU A 804 -60.47 21.66 54.92
N SER A 805 -60.42 21.39 56.21
CA SER A 805 -60.34 20.06 56.82
C SER A 805 -61.06 20.07 58.18
N SER A 806 -61.13 18.94 58.87
CA SER A 806 -61.74 18.88 60.21
C SER A 806 -61.00 19.71 61.26
N THR A 807 -59.70 19.96 61.08
CA THR A 807 -58.83 20.65 62.04
C THR A 807 -58.36 22.03 61.56
N ASN A 808 -58.51 22.34 60.27
CA ASN A 808 -57.96 23.54 59.63
C ASN A 808 -58.98 24.18 58.69
N ASN A 809 -59.23 25.49 58.81
CA ASN A 809 -60.02 26.28 57.87
C ASN A 809 -59.30 27.61 57.64
N ILE A 810 -58.40 27.62 56.65
CA ILE A 810 -57.54 28.77 56.36
C ILE A 810 -57.80 29.30 54.96
N ASN A 811 -57.79 30.62 54.82
CA ASN A 811 -57.85 31.30 53.54
C ASN A 811 -56.62 32.20 53.39
N ILE A 812 -55.69 31.80 52.53
CA ILE A 812 -54.45 32.52 52.23
C ILE A 812 -54.68 33.34 50.97
N ILE A 813 -54.70 34.66 51.07
CA ILE A 813 -55.01 35.58 49.98
C ILE A 813 -53.79 36.45 49.67
N ARG A 814 -53.50 36.63 48.38
CA ARG A 814 -52.45 37.54 47.91
C ARG A 814 -52.96 38.97 47.87
N GLU A 815 -52.30 39.86 48.62
CA GLU A 815 -52.58 41.29 48.64
C GLU A 815 -51.31 42.05 48.22
N GLY A 816 -51.23 42.43 46.93
CA GLY A 816 -50.01 43.02 46.36
C GLY A 816 -48.85 42.02 46.34
N GLU A 817 -47.75 42.37 47.02
CA GLU A 817 -46.54 41.52 47.13
C GLU A 817 -46.56 40.58 48.34
N THR A 818 -47.48 40.77 49.29
CA THR A 818 -47.57 39.94 50.49
C THR A 818 -48.77 38.99 50.44
N TRP A 819 -48.70 37.96 51.29
CA TRP A 819 -49.80 37.02 51.48
C TRP A 819 -50.38 37.22 52.88
N LYS A 820 -51.70 37.17 53.02
CA LYS A 820 -52.41 37.20 54.29
C LYS A 820 -53.14 35.90 54.52
N VAL A 821 -53.02 35.35 55.72
CA VAL A 821 -53.83 34.22 56.18
C VAL A 821 -55.00 34.75 56.99
N ASN A 822 -56.20 34.34 56.61
CA ASN A 822 -57.42 34.51 57.38
C ASN A 822 -57.81 33.16 57.97
N GLU A 823 -57.78 33.04 59.31
CA GLU A 823 -58.18 31.83 60.03
C GLU A 823 -59.18 32.20 61.15
N PRO A 824 -60.30 31.46 61.33
CA PRO A 824 -61.34 31.81 62.30
C PRO A 824 -60.94 31.87 63.78
N LYS A 825 -59.98 31.06 64.23
CA LYS A 825 -59.48 30.96 65.62
C LYS A 825 -58.35 31.96 65.94
N ALA A 826 -57.57 32.41 64.98
CA ALA A 826 -56.37 33.23 65.15
C ALA A 826 -56.48 34.65 64.55
N GLY A 827 -57.54 34.93 63.78
CA GLY A 827 -57.69 36.20 63.08
C GLY A 827 -56.82 36.31 61.83
N ALA A 828 -56.73 37.51 61.26
CA ALA A 828 -55.97 37.78 60.04
C ALA A 828 -54.51 38.18 60.35
N PHE A 829 -53.53 37.57 59.68
CA PHE A 829 -52.11 37.90 59.83
C PHE A 829 -51.34 37.76 58.50
N ASN A 830 -50.19 38.43 58.39
CA ASN A 830 -49.30 38.25 57.23
C ASN A 830 -48.70 36.85 57.26
N ALA A 831 -48.68 36.15 56.12
CA ALA A 831 -48.15 34.80 56.02
C ALA A 831 -46.61 34.79 55.95
N GLU A 832 -46.00 33.76 56.54
CA GLU A 832 -44.58 33.43 56.38
C GLU A 832 -44.24 33.17 54.90
N PRO A 833 -43.35 33.97 54.27
CA PRO A 833 -43.10 33.91 52.82
C PRO A 833 -42.65 32.52 52.32
N GLU A 834 -41.76 31.84 53.05
CA GLU A 834 -41.26 30.51 52.64
C GLU A 834 -42.34 29.42 52.69
N ALA A 835 -43.24 29.51 53.68
CA ALA A 835 -44.34 28.57 53.82
C ALA A 835 -45.36 28.70 52.68
N VAL A 836 -45.63 29.93 52.24
CA VAL A 836 -46.50 30.18 51.08
C VAL A 836 -45.80 29.82 49.78
N PHE A 837 -44.52 30.16 49.63
CA PHE A 837 -43.74 29.81 48.44
C PHE A 837 -43.70 28.29 48.21
N SER A 838 -43.47 27.50 49.28
CA SER A 838 -43.49 26.04 49.18
C SER A 838 -44.87 25.47 48.82
N LEU A 839 -45.96 26.05 49.33
CA LEU A 839 -47.32 25.69 48.91
C LEU A 839 -47.60 26.06 47.44
N GLN A 840 -47.21 27.26 47.00
CA GLN A 840 -47.36 27.71 45.62
C GLN A 840 -46.57 26.84 44.63
N SER A 841 -45.36 26.46 45.01
CA SER A 841 -44.44 25.69 44.17
C SER A 841 -44.98 24.30 43.82
N LEU A 842 -45.80 23.69 44.70
CA LEU A 842 -46.43 22.40 44.40
C LEU A 842 -47.31 22.45 43.14
N TRP A 843 -47.97 23.57 42.88
CA TRP A 843 -48.91 23.70 41.77
C TRP A 843 -48.24 23.99 40.43
N PHE A 844 -46.96 24.37 40.45
CA PHE A 844 -46.16 24.55 39.24
C PHE A 844 -45.96 23.23 38.48
N ASN A 845 -45.81 22.13 39.22
CA ASN A 845 -45.51 20.81 38.67
C ASN A 845 -46.01 19.72 39.64
N LEU A 846 -47.31 19.72 39.93
CA LEU A 846 -47.89 18.72 40.84
C LEU A 846 -47.86 17.38 40.14
N ARG A 847 -47.08 16.46 40.70
CA ARG A 847 -46.92 15.11 40.16
C ARG A 847 -47.52 14.07 41.09
N ALA A 848 -48.18 13.10 40.48
CA ALA A 848 -48.64 11.90 41.14
C ALA A 848 -47.53 10.82 41.10
N ASP A 849 -47.50 10.01 42.15
CA ASP A 849 -46.65 8.80 42.21
C ASP A 849 -47.28 7.61 41.46
N GLY A 850 -48.51 7.78 40.97
CA GLY A 850 -49.27 6.78 40.22
C GLY A 850 -50.77 7.06 40.27
N PHE A 851 -51.53 6.28 39.50
CA PHE A 851 -52.98 6.38 39.42
C PHE A 851 -53.63 5.14 40.02
N SER A 852 -54.76 5.34 40.70
CA SER A 852 -55.51 4.25 41.35
C SER A 852 -56.87 4.00 40.69
N ALA A 853 -57.42 4.99 39.99
CA ALA A 853 -58.57 4.83 39.12
C ALA A 853 -58.63 5.96 38.08
N TYR A 854 -59.33 5.71 36.96
CA TYR A 854 -59.57 6.71 35.92
C TYR A 854 -60.95 6.53 35.28
N GLY A 855 -61.60 7.65 34.98
CA GLY A 855 -62.86 7.70 34.24
C GLY A 855 -64.12 7.58 35.11
N PRO A 856 -65.31 7.57 34.50
CA PRO A 856 -66.58 7.64 35.21
C PRO A 856 -66.89 6.39 36.06
N LYS A 857 -66.18 5.29 35.83
CA LYS A 857 -66.29 4.05 36.63
C LYS A 857 -65.43 4.08 37.90
N ALA A 858 -64.68 5.15 38.15
CA ALA A 858 -63.90 5.29 39.38
C ALA A 858 -64.83 5.41 40.60
N GLU A 859 -64.82 4.42 41.48
CA GLU A 859 -65.58 4.43 42.72
C GLU A 859 -64.91 5.34 43.76
N VAL A 860 -65.19 6.65 43.65
CA VAL A 860 -64.54 7.70 44.45
C VAL A 860 -64.71 7.53 45.97
N ALA A 861 -65.77 6.84 46.41
CA ALA A 861 -65.99 6.51 47.81
C ALA A 861 -64.95 5.52 48.37
N THR A 862 -64.47 4.59 47.55
CA THR A 862 -63.43 3.60 47.93
C THR A 862 -62.09 4.27 48.29
N PHE A 863 -61.89 5.51 47.84
CA PHE A 863 -60.70 6.33 48.10
C PHE A 863 -60.94 7.42 49.15
N GLY A 864 -62.14 7.48 49.74
CA GLY A 864 -62.54 8.54 50.69
C GLY A 864 -62.69 9.92 50.06
N LEU A 865 -62.94 10.00 48.74
CA LEU A 865 -63.08 11.26 48.00
C LEU A 865 -64.55 11.72 47.89
N ASP A 866 -65.51 10.90 48.32
CA ASP A 866 -66.91 11.30 48.55
C ASP A 866 -67.03 12.22 49.78
N LYS A 867 -66.18 11.99 50.79
CA LYS A 867 -66.00 12.82 51.99
C LYS A 867 -64.50 13.11 52.19
N PRO A 868 -63.90 13.99 51.37
CA PRO A 868 -62.47 14.23 51.42
C PRO A 868 -62.05 14.76 52.80
N SER A 869 -60.92 14.27 53.30
CA SER A 869 -60.35 14.71 54.59
C SER A 869 -59.87 16.16 54.51
N THR A 870 -59.43 16.57 53.33
CA THR A 870 -58.93 17.93 53.04
C THR A 870 -59.41 18.38 51.66
N LYS A 871 -59.94 19.60 51.57
CA LYS A 871 -60.27 20.28 50.32
C LYS A 871 -59.41 21.53 50.18
N ILE A 872 -58.84 21.72 49.00
CA ILE A 872 -58.00 22.88 48.69
C ILE A 872 -58.55 23.56 47.45
N ASP A 873 -59.20 24.71 47.63
CA ASP A 873 -59.63 25.57 46.54
C ASP A 873 -58.53 26.58 46.20
N ILE A 874 -58.12 26.62 44.94
CA ILE A 874 -57.12 27.55 44.44
C ILE A 874 -57.82 28.51 43.51
N LYS A 875 -57.70 29.82 43.78
CA LYS A 875 -58.10 30.85 42.82
C LYS A 875 -56.92 31.26 41.97
N LEU A 876 -57.12 31.24 40.66
CA LEU A 876 -56.13 31.52 39.63
C LEU A 876 -56.66 32.64 38.73
N SER A 877 -55.79 33.52 38.27
CA SER A 877 -56.09 34.48 37.20
C SER A 877 -55.72 33.84 35.87
N ASN A 878 -56.69 33.68 34.96
CA ASN A 878 -56.42 33.17 33.61
C ASN A 878 -55.69 34.22 32.75
N GLU A 879 -55.35 33.87 31.51
CA GLU A 879 -54.59 34.76 30.61
C GLU A 879 -55.32 36.07 30.29
N MET A 880 -56.65 36.10 30.40
CA MET A 880 -57.50 37.26 30.20
C MET A 880 -57.78 38.05 31.50
N GLY A 881 -57.15 37.67 32.61
CA GLY A 881 -57.32 38.32 33.91
C GLY A 881 -58.57 37.91 34.69
N LYS A 882 -59.38 36.97 34.17
CA LYS A 882 -60.58 36.45 34.84
C LYS A 882 -60.21 35.39 35.89
N GLU A 883 -60.89 35.42 37.03
CA GLU A 883 -60.67 34.44 38.10
C GLU A 883 -61.35 33.10 37.82
N GLU A 884 -60.59 32.02 38.00
CA GLU A 884 -61.05 30.63 37.93
C GLU A 884 -60.66 29.89 39.20
N SER A 885 -61.46 28.91 39.62
CA SER A 885 -61.21 28.10 40.82
C SER A 885 -60.98 26.64 40.46
N LYS A 886 -59.93 26.04 41.04
CA LYS A 886 -59.67 24.59 40.96
C LYS A 886 -59.68 24.01 42.37
N THR A 887 -60.42 22.92 42.57
CA THR A 887 -60.53 22.24 43.87
C THR A 887 -59.77 20.92 43.83
N LEU A 888 -58.76 20.77 44.68
CA LEU A 888 -58.13 19.48 44.98
C LEU A 888 -58.83 18.85 46.18
N GLU A 889 -59.30 17.61 46.02
CA GLU A 889 -59.91 16.81 47.08
C GLU A 889 -58.91 15.70 47.48
N ILE A 890 -58.60 15.61 48.76
CA ILE A 890 -57.68 14.61 49.34
C ILE A 890 -58.50 13.65 50.20
N GLY A 891 -58.33 12.35 49.95
CA GLY A 891 -59.07 11.27 50.58
C GLY A 891 -58.25 10.51 51.62
N THR A 892 -58.48 9.20 51.71
CA THR A 892 -57.77 8.34 52.66
C THR A 892 -56.33 8.05 52.25
N GLU A 893 -55.57 7.47 53.18
CA GLU A 893 -54.22 7.00 52.93
C GLU A 893 -54.20 5.86 51.89
N VAL A 894 -53.17 5.85 51.04
CA VAL A 894 -52.95 4.82 50.03
C VAL A 894 -52.52 3.54 50.72
N LYS A 895 -53.25 2.44 50.49
CA LYS A 895 -52.94 1.14 51.10
C LYS A 895 -51.48 0.75 50.82
N GLY A 896 -50.71 0.48 51.88
CA GLY A 896 -49.32 0.05 51.80
C GLY A 896 -48.29 1.17 51.56
N LYS A 897 -48.70 2.44 51.46
CA LYS A 897 -47.78 3.59 51.30
C LYS A 897 -48.03 4.62 52.40
N SER A 898 -47.27 4.51 53.49
CA SER A 898 -47.46 5.40 54.65
C SER A 898 -47.31 6.88 54.28
N GLY A 899 -48.24 7.71 54.74
CA GLY A 899 -48.32 9.15 54.51
C GLY A 899 -48.80 9.56 53.11
N SER A 900 -48.81 8.67 52.12
CA SER A 900 -49.34 8.98 50.79
C SER A 900 -50.86 8.92 50.81
N LYS A 901 -51.55 9.84 50.13
CA LYS A 901 -53.03 9.87 50.10
C LYS A 901 -53.57 9.86 48.69
N TYR A 902 -54.78 9.32 48.54
CA TYR A 902 -55.54 9.45 47.30
C TYR A 902 -55.99 10.90 47.12
N ALA A 903 -55.98 11.39 45.89
CA ALA A 903 -56.45 12.72 45.56
C ALA A 903 -57.14 12.74 44.19
N ARG A 904 -58.00 13.73 43.99
CA ARG A 904 -58.56 14.07 42.67
C ARG A 904 -58.79 15.56 42.57
N PHE A 905 -58.77 16.09 41.34
CA PHE A 905 -59.36 17.39 41.08
C PHE A 905 -60.86 17.24 40.88
N LYS A 906 -61.64 18.12 41.51
CA LYS A 906 -63.10 18.08 41.44
C LYS A 906 -63.57 18.23 39.99
N GLY A 907 -64.32 17.25 39.49
CA GLY A 907 -64.82 17.22 38.12
C GLY A 907 -63.89 16.55 37.11
N GLU A 908 -62.66 16.21 37.49
CA GLU A 908 -61.70 15.50 36.64
C GLU A 908 -61.82 13.97 36.80
N PRO A 909 -61.50 13.19 35.76
CA PRO A 909 -61.69 11.73 35.76
C PRO A 909 -60.63 10.96 36.53
N ALA A 910 -59.51 11.58 36.92
CA ALA A 910 -58.35 10.88 37.48
C ALA A 910 -58.37 10.85 39.01
N VAL A 911 -58.20 9.65 39.58
CA VAL A 911 -57.86 9.44 40.98
C VAL A 911 -56.40 9.04 41.07
N PHE A 912 -55.59 9.88 41.67
CA PHE A 912 -54.14 9.74 41.72
C PHE A 912 -53.60 9.72 43.13
N ASN A 913 -52.36 9.26 43.27
CA ASN A 913 -51.69 9.10 44.55
C ASN A 913 -50.71 10.26 44.75
N LEU A 914 -50.88 11.03 45.81
CA LEU A 914 -49.94 12.07 46.19
C LEU A 914 -48.94 11.54 47.22
N PRO A 915 -47.63 11.79 47.03
CA PRO A 915 -46.60 11.33 47.95
C PRO A 915 -46.72 12.00 49.32
N ALA A 916 -46.23 11.33 50.36
CA ALA A 916 -46.26 11.82 51.73
C ALA A 916 -45.67 13.22 51.90
N ALA A 917 -44.56 13.53 51.21
CA ALA A 917 -43.93 14.85 51.26
C ALA A 917 -44.85 15.96 50.73
N THR A 918 -45.63 15.68 49.69
CA THR A 918 -46.63 16.61 49.15
C THR A 918 -47.80 16.77 50.11
N ILE A 919 -48.30 15.67 50.68
CA ILE A 919 -49.37 15.71 51.69
C ILE A 919 -48.98 16.53 52.92
N LEU A 920 -47.75 16.39 53.41
CA LEU A 920 -47.23 17.17 54.54
C LEU A 920 -47.27 18.69 54.32
N ILE A 921 -47.16 19.14 53.07
CA ILE A 921 -47.24 20.57 52.73
C ILE A 921 -48.71 20.99 52.57
N LEU A 922 -49.52 20.16 51.89
CA LEU A 922 -50.93 20.46 51.60
C LEU A 922 -51.81 20.47 52.85
N GLU A 923 -51.45 19.71 53.89
CA GLU A 923 -52.20 19.61 55.15
C GLU A 923 -51.59 20.42 56.31
N ARG A 924 -50.69 21.36 56.02
CA ARG A 924 -50.15 22.29 57.02
C ARG A 924 -51.28 23.06 57.71
N THR A 925 -51.21 23.18 59.02
CA THR A 925 -52.12 24.03 59.80
C THR A 925 -51.75 25.51 59.65
N TYR A 926 -52.63 26.41 60.08
CA TYR A 926 -52.36 27.86 60.08
C TYR A 926 -51.02 28.24 60.75
N LEU A 927 -50.58 27.47 61.75
CA LEU A 927 -49.32 27.69 62.48
C LEU A 927 -48.09 27.66 61.58
N ALA A 928 -48.11 26.87 60.50
CA ALA A 928 -47.00 26.81 59.55
C ALA A 928 -46.80 28.11 58.76
N TYR A 929 -47.83 28.95 58.71
CA TYR A 929 -47.85 30.22 57.99
C TYR A 929 -47.70 31.43 58.92
N VAL A 930 -47.63 31.23 60.23
CA VAL A 930 -47.40 32.34 61.18
C VAL A 930 -45.94 32.79 61.03
N PRO A 931 -45.67 34.10 60.84
CA PRO A 931 -44.32 34.62 60.78
C PRO A 931 -43.54 34.23 62.02
N ARG A 932 -42.35 33.66 61.84
CA ARG A 932 -41.51 33.26 62.98
C ARG A 932 -40.70 34.41 63.57
N GLU A 933 -40.76 35.57 62.93
CA GLU A 933 -40.11 36.80 63.38
C GLU A 933 -40.95 37.44 64.51
N ILE A 934 -40.55 37.18 65.77
CA ILE A 934 -41.24 37.68 66.97
C ILE A 934 -40.90 39.16 67.25
N LEU A 935 -39.69 39.60 66.88
CA LEU A 935 -39.21 40.97 67.07
C LEU A 935 -38.46 41.42 65.82
N LYS A 936 -38.86 42.57 65.27
CA LYS A 936 -38.16 43.21 64.16
C LYS A 936 -37.26 44.30 64.72
N LEU A 937 -36.03 43.92 65.08
CA LEU A 937 -35.12 44.79 65.82
C LEU A 937 -33.72 44.73 65.18
N LYS A 938 -33.16 45.88 64.80
CA LYS A 938 -31.75 45.92 64.37
C LYS A 938 -30.89 45.79 65.61
N SER A 939 -29.90 44.91 65.59
CA SER A 939 -28.98 44.73 66.72
C SER A 939 -28.34 46.03 67.21
N ASP A 940 -28.14 46.99 66.30
CA ASP A 940 -27.55 48.29 66.60
C ASP A 940 -28.49 49.24 67.34
N ASP A 941 -29.81 49.03 67.23
CA ASP A 941 -30.84 49.83 67.90
C ASP A 941 -31.13 49.31 69.33
N VAL A 942 -30.49 48.22 69.78
CA VAL A 942 -30.66 47.69 71.14
C VAL A 942 -29.81 48.50 72.11
N GLU A 943 -30.45 49.32 72.95
CA GLU A 943 -29.76 50.10 73.99
C GLU A 943 -29.74 49.39 75.36
N SER A 944 -30.70 48.51 75.63
CA SER A 944 -30.73 47.69 76.84
C SER A 944 -31.51 46.40 76.64
N MET A 945 -31.18 45.40 77.46
CA MET A 945 -31.89 44.14 77.56
C MET A 945 -32.14 43.83 79.03
N THR A 946 -33.41 43.67 79.39
CA THR A 946 -33.80 43.31 80.75
C THR A 946 -34.57 41.99 80.71
N ARG A 947 -34.05 40.97 81.40
CA ARG A 947 -34.72 39.69 81.63
C ARG A 947 -35.22 39.66 83.07
N THR A 948 -36.54 39.64 83.25
CA THR A 948 -37.18 39.47 84.56
C THR A 948 -37.65 38.01 84.71
N GLY A 949 -37.09 37.27 85.68
CA GLY A 949 -37.42 35.84 85.88
C GLY A 949 -36.42 35.08 86.77
N ILE A 950 -36.61 33.76 86.95
CA ILE A 950 -35.69 32.88 87.71
C ILE A 950 -34.63 32.29 86.77
N PRO A 951 -33.33 32.25 87.16
CA PRO A 951 -32.77 32.67 88.44
C PRO A 951 -32.22 34.10 88.36
N GLY A 952 -33.05 35.10 88.62
CA GLY A 952 -32.62 36.48 88.84
C GLY A 952 -32.89 37.44 87.67
N GLU A 953 -33.07 38.70 88.04
CA GLU A 953 -33.15 39.81 87.09
C GLU A 953 -31.78 40.03 86.44
N LEU A 954 -31.73 39.91 85.12
CA LEU A 954 -30.57 40.25 84.31
C LEU A 954 -30.86 41.59 83.65
N GLU A 955 -29.98 42.56 83.80
CA GLU A 955 -30.10 43.83 83.11
C GLU A 955 -28.77 44.14 82.45
N ILE A 956 -28.75 44.27 81.13
CA ILE A 956 -27.56 44.62 80.35
C ILE A 956 -27.88 45.91 79.60
N ASN A 957 -27.00 46.90 79.71
CA ASN A 957 -27.16 48.21 79.10
C ASN A 957 -25.99 48.50 78.16
N ARG A 958 -26.26 49.07 76.99
CA ARG A 958 -25.26 49.52 76.01
C ARG A 958 -25.09 51.03 76.13
N LYS A 959 -23.88 51.50 76.46
CA LYS A 959 -23.52 52.93 76.45
C LYS A 959 -22.22 53.12 75.70
N ASN A 960 -22.17 54.10 74.79
CA ASN A 960 -21.01 54.39 73.94
C ASN A 960 -20.47 53.13 73.23
N GLU A 961 -21.38 52.36 72.61
CA GLU A 961 -21.12 51.09 71.91
C GLU A 961 -20.61 49.91 72.77
N VAL A 962 -20.37 50.11 74.06
CA VAL A 962 -19.94 49.06 75.00
C VAL A 962 -21.12 48.53 75.81
N TRP A 963 -21.24 47.20 75.86
CA TRP A 963 -22.23 46.52 76.70
C TRP A 963 -21.75 46.41 78.15
N SER A 964 -22.65 46.56 79.10
CA SER A 964 -22.37 46.42 80.53
C SER A 964 -23.52 45.69 81.22
N LEU A 965 -23.19 44.65 81.97
CA LEU A 965 -24.12 44.00 82.88
C LEU A 965 -24.33 44.93 84.07
N SER A 966 -25.58 45.30 84.35
CA SER A 966 -25.99 46.20 85.44
C SER A 966 -26.61 45.43 86.62
N LYS A 967 -27.21 44.26 86.37
CA LYS A 967 -27.75 43.33 87.39
C LYS A 967 -27.44 41.87 87.02
N PRO A 968 -27.12 40.99 87.99
CA PRO A 968 -27.14 41.22 89.44
C PRO A 968 -25.90 41.95 89.98
N LYS A 969 -24.85 42.12 89.17
CA LYS A 969 -23.62 42.82 89.52
C LYS A 969 -23.18 43.69 88.34
N VAL A 970 -22.63 44.87 88.64
CA VAL A 970 -22.11 45.79 87.61
C VAL A 970 -20.77 45.29 87.08
N GLU A 971 -20.70 44.98 85.80
CA GLU A 971 -19.48 44.51 85.10
C GLU A 971 -19.50 44.96 83.63
N ILE A 972 -18.34 45.35 83.08
CA ILE A 972 -18.21 45.65 81.64
C ILE A 972 -18.26 44.31 80.91
N ALA A 973 -19.14 44.19 79.91
CA ALA A 973 -19.28 42.94 79.18
C ALA A 973 -18.09 42.75 78.24
N ASP A 974 -17.37 41.64 78.42
CA ASP A 974 -16.47 41.02 77.44
C ASP A 974 -17.17 39.81 76.78
N ASP A 975 -16.59 39.23 75.72
CA ASP A 975 -17.20 38.07 75.01
C ASP A 975 -17.43 36.84 75.92
N ARG A 976 -16.76 36.77 77.08
CA ARG A 976 -16.92 35.69 78.06
C ARG A 976 -18.11 35.93 78.99
N THR A 977 -18.37 37.16 79.41
CA THR A 977 -19.46 37.52 80.34
C THR A 977 -20.86 37.55 79.71
N LEU A 978 -20.98 37.43 78.38
CA LEU A 978 -22.27 37.29 77.67
C LEU A 978 -22.69 35.84 77.41
N ASN A 979 -21.79 34.86 77.61
CA ASN A 979 -22.03 33.44 77.32
C ASN A 979 -22.24 32.54 78.56
N ASP A 980 -21.96 33.05 79.77
CA ASP A 980 -22.35 32.46 81.06
C ASP A 980 -23.63 33.15 81.59
#